data_AF-A0A935V018-F1
#
_entry.id   AF-A0A935V018-F1
#
_cell.length_a   1.000
_cell.length_b   1.000
_cell.length_c   1.000
_cell.angle_alpha   90.00
_cell.angle_beta   90.00
_cell.angle_gamma   90.00
#
_symmetry.space_group_name_H-M   'P 1'
#
loop_
_entity.id
_entity.type
_entity.pdbx_description
1 polymer ?
#
loop_
_entity_poly.entity_id
_entity_poly.type
_entity_poly.pdbx_seq_one_letter_code
_entity_poly.pdbx_strand_id
1 'polypeptide(L)'
;MSERSTGLFLPGHVPGPALAAMLLQAPGLTAADLSGEEAPRVGHGARSGRAYTHLALRLFEVGGLALMEQERPPGPEELEMWLGERLSRAYGLALFAHYDDERGAGGHALFRDGALVSRAVIDGRLDRPVRRGLGAEEPLNNVDPSDWVWPHIAEAVEAGTTALFGPGVRTDDDLAAIIQAAAAAPVTDTPRAAAPQAAAEPPGKQRPSQARQAQGRAQGPLGLGLSEDPPRTSASSGAKTMAYERYLGDAYLNDAEIQAWCRALAQARPGWVTLTELGPTRGGRPILLLTLGKNDGHQDARPGFWLDGGTHAAEWTGVMAALYAVSQWIQRIDEGDANFIRWLTQHTITVLPNVSPDGYEAMIRGEPYLRSTLRPPQDGAARSGLDPSDLDGDGATRWMRWRHPAGPFVQDEEVPLFMRPRRLTDSPQDAFFMSFEGSLINWDGVRWTSAPTRYGLDLNRNFPAHWAPFSMFGQDGGRYPLSEIESRVMIDAFAARPMLSAGLTNHTYTGALLTQPYRQDSPMKDGDVTLMETLAKEAVEGTGYRVIRVCPDFMYDPKKSIVGVWADTMSSVFGVPGYTLELWNPYGHCGVEVPRPAEFFANPDPAVLRAMVRHFSAQPGATSPWRPFDHPQLGPVELGGIDYMRTIRNPPLAELRAECHRGFLVADRLRLALPRVQAQLVIQGEGSGPRLVQLQLENFGCLSSAGLARAEEVGAAPPVSALLELGPGLRLVHGAAEQAHAHMDGWGGARGFGAAHPIYPSLPPRGHRAGFVWCVEGHGTITARWRGGRGGRGAIEAQIS
;
A
#
# COMPACT_ATOMS: atom_id res chain seq x y z
N MET A 1 -11.77 27.61 30.71
CA MET A 1 -13.05 26.86 30.61
C MET A 1 -13.00 26.08 29.30
N SER A 2 -13.56 24.87 29.27
CA SER A 2 -13.67 24.08 28.03
C SER A 2 -15.04 24.32 27.39
N GLU A 3 -15.05 24.54 26.08
CA GLU A 3 -16.25 24.56 25.22
C GLU A 3 -16.00 23.53 24.12
N ARG A 4 -16.63 22.34 24.05
CA ARG A 4 -17.84 21.71 24.61
C ARG A 4 -19.13 21.80 23.78
N SER A 5 -19.56 20.66 23.23
CA SER A 5 -20.83 20.36 22.52
C SER A 5 -21.83 20.00 23.56
N THR A 6 -23.04 20.41 23.29
CA THR A 6 -24.14 19.45 23.26
C THR A 6 -24.92 19.69 21.97
N GLY A 7 -25.19 18.64 21.21
CA GLY A 7 -26.10 18.73 20.07
C GLY A 7 -27.55 18.59 20.53
N LEU A 8 -28.48 19.19 19.80
CA LEU A 8 -29.93 19.14 20.00
C LEU A 8 -30.61 18.42 18.82
N PHE A 9 -31.64 17.62 19.08
CA PHE A 9 -32.56 17.09 18.05
C PHE A 9 -33.96 17.67 18.26
N LEU A 10 -34.76 17.76 17.20
CA LEU A 10 -36.14 18.30 17.20
C LEU A 10 -37.05 17.45 16.29
N PRO A 11 -38.28 17.08 16.67
CA PRO A 11 -39.24 16.46 15.75
C PRO A 11 -39.81 17.49 14.75
N GLY A 12 -39.89 17.12 13.47
CA GLY A 12 -40.33 17.95 12.32
C GLY A 12 -39.22 18.26 11.30
N HIS A 13 -39.57 18.44 10.02
CA HIS A 13 -38.67 19.00 8.99
C HIS A 13 -38.85 20.51 9.05
N VAL A 14 -37.89 21.22 9.64
CA VAL A 14 -37.90 22.68 9.69
C VAL A 14 -36.83 23.16 8.72
N PRO A 15 -37.15 23.63 7.51
CA PRO A 15 -36.14 23.94 6.49
C PRO A 15 -35.01 24.81 7.05
N GLY A 16 -33.74 24.53 6.72
CA GLY A 16 -32.57 25.24 7.27
C GLY A 16 -32.72 26.78 7.38
N PRO A 17 -33.20 27.50 6.33
CA PRO A 17 -33.48 28.93 6.41
C PRO A 17 -34.61 29.32 7.37
N ALA A 18 -35.63 28.47 7.52
CA ALA A 18 -36.73 28.66 8.48
C ALA A 18 -36.32 28.31 9.93
N LEU A 19 -35.44 27.32 10.12
CA LEU A 19 -34.86 26.99 11.43
C LEU A 19 -33.87 28.08 11.86
N ALA A 20 -33.03 28.57 10.94
CA ALA A 20 -32.21 29.74 11.17
C ALA A 20 -33.08 30.96 11.49
N ALA A 21 -34.19 31.19 10.77
CA ALA A 21 -35.14 32.25 11.09
C ALA A 21 -35.85 32.05 12.45
N MET A 22 -36.12 30.81 12.90
CA MET A 22 -36.64 30.53 14.25
C MET A 22 -35.58 30.83 15.33
N LEU A 23 -34.33 30.42 15.11
CA LEU A 23 -33.21 30.68 16.03
C LEU A 23 -32.86 32.18 16.09
N LEU A 24 -33.06 32.92 14.99
CA LEU A 24 -32.90 34.38 14.88
C LEU A 24 -34.15 35.19 15.26
N GLN A 25 -35.28 34.54 15.53
CA GLN A 25 -36.48 35.17 16.12
C GLN A 25 -36.64 34.83 17.62
N ALA A 26 -35.75 34.02 18.19
CA ALA A 26 -35.66 33.83 19.62
C ALA A 26 -35.11 35.10 20.29
N PRO A 27 -35.71 35.60 21.39
CA PRO A 27 -35.24 36.83 22.03
C PRO A 27 -33.81 36.69 22.56
N GLY A 28 -32.90 37.54 22.10
CA GLY A 28 -31.51 37.61 22.59
C GLY A 28 -30.44 36.93 21.73
N LEU A 29 -30.80 36.34 20.58
CA LEU A 29 -29.85 35.90 19.55
C LEU A 29 -30.02 36.74 18.29
N THR A 30 -29.10 37.68 18.03
CA THR A 30 -29.08 38.42 16.76
C THR A 30 -28.03 37.87 15.82
N ALA A 31 -28.21 38.09 14.50
CA ALA A 31 -27.24 37.67 13.50
C ALA A 31 -25.89 38.40 13.59
N ALA A 32 -25.78 39.45 14.42
CA ALA A 32 -24.53 40.14 14.71
C ALA A 32 -23.72 39.47 15.85
N ASP A 33 -24.37 38.65 16.68
CA ASP A 33 -23.72 37.94 17.80
C ASP A 33 -23.06 36.62 17.35
N LEU A 34 -23.46 36.10 16.20
CA LEU A 34 -22.77 34.99 15.52
C LEU A 34 -21.62 35.52 14.67
N SER A 35 -20.47 35.73 15.29
CA SER A 35 -19.23 35.94 14.55
C SER A 35 -18.89 34.71 13.68
N GLY A 36 -18.19 34.92 12.57
CA GLY A 36 -18.10 33.97 11.45
C GLY A 36 -17.41 32.62 11.71
N GLU A 37 -16.98 32.31 12.94
CA GLU A 37 -16.26 31.09 13.29
C GLU A 37 -17.08 30.10 14.16
N GLU A 38 -18.29 30.45 14.62
CA GLU A 38 -19.06 29.63 15.60
C GLU A 38 -20.54 29.36 15.23
N ALA A 39 -20.84 29.06 13.97
CA ALA A 39 -22.21 28.71 13.55
C ALA A 39 -22.61 27.24 13.86
N PRO A 40 -23.85 26.98 14.34
CA PRO A 40 -24.34 25.62 14.59
C PRO A 40 -24.61 24.84 13.29
N ARG A 41 -24.30 23.54 13.27
CA ARG A 41 -24.58 22.67 12.11
C ARG A 41 -25.99 22.13 12.16
N VAL A 42 -26.80 22.44 11.15
CA VAL A 42 -28.17 21.94 10.99
C VAL A 42 -28.20 20.75 10.03
N GLY A 43 -28.93 19.69 10.39
CA GLY A 43 -29.31 18.59 9.49
C GLY A 43 -30.80 18.28 9.59
N HIS A 44 -31.36 17.58 8.61
CA HIS A 44 -32.75 17.13 8.62
C HIS A 44 -32.86 15.66 8.23
N GLY A 45 -33.96 15.01 8.63
CA GLY A 45 -34.27 13.62 8.31
C GLY A 45 -35.73 13.29 8.62
N ALA A 46 -36.04 12.00 8.72
CA ALA A 46 -37.34 11.52 9.19
C ALA A 46 -37.21 10.24 10.02
N ARG A 47 -38.02 10.13 11.07
CA ARG A 47 -38.11 8.98 11.99
C ARG A 47 -39.59 8.66 12.22
N SER A 48 -39.96 7.39 12.04
CA SER A 48 -41.33 6.91 12.21
C SER A 48 -42.37 7.64 11.34
N GLY A 49 -42.01 8.00 10.10
CA GLY A 49 -42.89 8.72 9.17
C GLY A 49 -43.16 10.19 9.50
N ARG A 50 -42.66 10.69 10.64
CA ARG A 50 -42.57 12.11 10.95
C ARG A 50 -41.16 12.59 10.64
N ALA A 51 -41.03 13.77 10.06
CA ALA A 51 -39.71 14.34 9.87
C ALA A 51 -39.03 14.67 11.21
N TYR A 52 -37.73 14.94 11.22
CA TYR A 52 -36.99 15.50 12.36
C TYR A 52 -35.80 16.35 11.88
N THR A 53 -35.29 17.18 12.77
CA THR A 53 -34.21 18.14 12.56
C THR A 53 -33.14 17.94 13.62
N HIS A 54 -31.89 18.17 13.25
CA HIS A 54 -30.68 17.94 14.03
C HIS A 54 -29.86 19.23 14.09
N LEU A 55 -29.25 19.51 15.24
CA LEU A 55 -28.43 20.67 15.49
C LEU A 55 -27.17 20.23 16.27
N ALA A 56 -25.97 20.55 15.78
CA ALA A 56 -24.72 20.28 16.49
C ALA A 56 -23.94 21.58 16.77
N LEU A 57 -23.53 21.74 18.03
CA LEU A 57 -22.61 22.73 18.60
C LEU A 57 -21.45 21.95 19.25
N ARG A 58 -20.12 22.30 19.15
CA ARG A 58 -19.16 22.48 20.30
C ARG A 58 -17.99 21.51 20.77
N LEU A 59 -18.11 20.18 20.83
CA LEU A 59 -17.23 19.19 21.57
C LEU A 59 -16.54 18.26 20.58
N PHE A 60 -15.73 17.39 21.16
CA PHE A 60 -15.17 16.24 20.50
C PHE A 60 -15.40 14.93 21.27
N GLU A 61 -15.19 13.85 20.52
CA GLU A 61 -15.09 12.45 20.95
C GLU A 61 -16.39 11.73 21.39
N VAL A 62 -17.14 11.34 20.35
CA VAL A 62 -18.09 10.19 20.30
C VAL A 62 -19.29 10.21 21.29
N GLY A 63 -19.89 11.38 21.51
CA GLY A 63 -21.18 11.51 22.19
C GLY A 63 -22.37 11.64 21.22
N GLY A 64 -23.28 10.66 21.18
CA GLY A 64 -24.57 10.79 20.49
C GLY A 64 -25.52 11.73 21.24
N LEU A 65 -26.44 12.41 20.54
CA LEU A 65 -27.37 13.33 21.20
C LEU A 65 -28.56 12.57 21.81
N ALA A 66 -28.88 12.88 23.06
CA ALA A 66 -30.17 12.52 23.64
C ALA A 66 -31.25 13.50 23.19
N LEU A 67 -32.39 12.99 22.69
CA LEU A 67 -33.63 13.76 22.68
C LEU A 67 -34.14 13.84 24.12
N MET A 68 -33.96 15.00 24.75
CA MET A 68 -34.60 15.28 26.02
C MET A 68 -36.08 15.55 25.76
N GLU A 69 -36.96 14.72 26.33
CA GLU A 69 -38.40 15.01 26.46
C GLU A 69 -38.68 16.06 27.56
N GLN A 70 -37.63 16.51 28.26
CA GLN A 70 -37.69 17.52 29.31
C GLN A 70 -37.14 18.86 28.81
N GLU A 71 -37.78 19.95 29.24
CA GLU A 71 -37.57 21.31 28.72
C GLU A 71 -36.24 21.98 29.15
N ARG A 72 -35.38 21.30 29.93
CA ARG A 72 -34.09 21.84 30.40
C ARG A 72 -32.97 20.79 30.45
N PRO A 73 -31.72 21.16 30.10
CA PRO A 73 -30.55 20.30 30.26
C PRO A 73 -29.95 20.38 31.68
N PRO A 74 -29.35 19.27 32.19
CA PRO A 74 -28.67 19.22 33.49
C PRO A 74 -27.22 19.76 33.43
N GLY A 75 -26.64 20.11 34.58
CA GLY A 75 -25.24 20.51 34.72
C GLY A 75 -24.24 19.37 34.45
N PRO A 76 -22.90 19.62 34.35
CA PRO A 76 -21.95 18.60 33.90
C PRO A 76 -21.90 17.31 34.72
N GLU A 77 -21.87 17.40 36.06
CA GLU A 77 -21.97 16.20 36.93
C GLU A 77 -23.38 15.60 36.94
N GLU A 78 -24.41 16.43 36.83
CA GLU A 78 -25.81 15.96 36.76
C GLU A 78 -26.09 15.23 35.44
N LEU A 79 -25.40 15.57 34.35
CA LEU A 79 -25.46 14.92 33.06
C LEU A 79 -24.77 13.54 33.10
N GLU A 80 -23.61 13.44 33.76
CA GLU A 80 -22.94 12.16 34.08
C GLU A 80 -23.90 11.25 34.88
N MET A 81 -24.49 11.79 35.95
CA MET A 81 -25.48 11.08 36.78
C MET A 81 -26.73 10.64 36.01
N TRP A 82 -27.31 11.51 35.18
CA TRP A 82 -28.52 11.25 34.41
C TRP A 82 -28.30 10.24 33.26
N LEU A 83 -27.16 10.36 32.57
CA LEU A 83 -26.76 9.39 31.54
C LEU A 83 -26.45 8.03 32.18
N GLY A 84 -25.69 8.00 33.27
CA GLY A 84 -25.38 6.77 34.03
C GLY A 84 -26.63 6.06 34.52
N GLU A 85 -27.57 6.79 35.13
CA GLU A 85 -28.86 6.25 35.57
C GLU A 85 -29.65 5.62 34.39
N ARG A 86 -29.81 6.36 33.28
CA ARG A 86 -30.62 5.89 32.14
C ARG A 86 -29.98 4.72 31.39
N LEU A 87 -28.66 4.77 31.16
CA LEU A 87 -27.96 3.76 30.40
C LEU A 87 -27.76 2.48 31.22
N SER A 88 -27.50 2.59 32.52
CA SER A 88 -27.47 1.42 33.41
C SER A 88 -28.85 0.77 33.54
N ARG A 89 -29.97 1.51 33.49
CA ARG A 89 -31.31 0.88 33.39
C ARG A 89 -31.57 0.18 32.06
N ALA A 90 -30.97 0.64 30.98
CA ALA A 90 -31.15 0.04 29.66
C ALA A 90 -30.27 -1.21 29.44
N TYR A 91 -29.07 -1.23 30.04
CA TYR A 91 -28.03 -2.23 29.77
C TYR A 91 -27.47 -2.93 31.03
N GLY A 92 -28.13 -2.78 32.18
CA GLY A 92 -27.71 -3.35 33.47
C GLY A 92 -26.60 -2.55 34.17
N LEU A 93 -25.46 -2.32 33.51
CA LEU A 93 -24.31 -1.59 34.08
C LEU A 93 -23.83 -0.43 33.19
N ALA A 94 -23.41 0.68 33.81
CA ALA A 94 -22.75 1.81 33.13
C ALA A 94 -21.62 2.41 33.98
N LEU A 95 -20.51 2.81 33.34
CA LEU A 95 -19.32 3.36 34.01
C LEU A 95 -18.85 4.65 33.30
N PHE A 96 -18.52 5.66 34.12
CA PHE A 96 -17.93 6.92 33.69
C PHE A 96 -16.58 7.13 34.37
N ALA A 97 -15.56 7.59 33.63
CA ALA A 97 -14.22 7.87 34.16
C ALA A 97 -13.63 9.17 33.58
N HIS A 98 -12.72 9.80 34.34
CA HIS A 98 -11.98 11.00 33.96
C HIS A 98 -10.63 11.12 34.68
N TYR A 99 -9.70 11.87 34.09
CA TYR A 99 -8.34 12.15 34.57
C TYR A 99 -7.87 13.54 34.05
N ASP A 100 -7.10 14.27 34.86
CA ASP A 100 -6.63 15.63 34.62
C ASP A 100 -5.15 15.76 35.02
N ASP A 101 -4.27 15.43 34.07
CA ASP A 101 -2.81 15.62 34.12
C ASP A 101 -2.35 16.95 34.73
N GLU A 102 -3.00 18.06 34.36
CA GLU A 102 -2.59 19.40 34.80
C GLU A 102 -2.77 19.58 36.33
N ARG A 103 -3.44 18.63 36.98
CA ARG A 103 -3.75 18.60 38.41
C ARG A 103 -3.38 17.29 39.10
N GLY A 104 -2.88 16.28 38.37
CA GLY A 104 -2.62 14.92 38.88
C GLY A 104 -3.86 14.24 39.46
N ALA A 105 -5.07 14.61 39.01
CA ALA A 105 -6.34 14.27 39.66
C ALA A 105 -7.24 13.46 38.72
N GLY A 106 -8.02 12.51 39.23
CA GLY A 106 -8.91 11.69 38.40
C GLY A 106 -9.99 10.96 39.18
N GLY A 107 -10.88 10.22 38.53
CA GLY A 107 -11.96 9.52 39.22
C GLY A 107 -12.91 8.77 38.30
N HIS A 108 -13.83 8.03 38.91
CA HIS A 108 -14.86 7.27 38.19
C HIS A 108 -16.18 7.16 38.98
N ALA A 109 -17.26 6.86 38.27
CA ALA A 109 -18.61 6.60 38.79
C ALA A 109 -19.24 5.39 38.09
N LEU A 110 -19.65 4.38 38.88
CA LEU A 110 -20.22 3.12 38.40
C LEU A 110 -21.69 2.98 38.83
N PHE A 111 -22.54 2.59 37.89
CA PHE A 111 -23.99 2.45 38.04
C PHE A 111 -24.45 1.02 37.74
N ARG A 112 -25.36 0.46 38.56
CA ARG A 112 -26.07 -0.81 38.33
C ARG A 112 -27.58 -0.59 38.43
N ASP A 113 -28.33 -1.09 37.45
CA ASP A 113 -29.79 -0.96 37.30
C ASP A 113 -30.32 0.48 37.49
N GLY A 114 -29.48 1.48 37.14
CA GLY A 114 -29.72 2.91 37.31
C GLY A 114 -29.67 3.42 38.74
N ALA A 115 -28.90 2.78 39.62
CA ALA A 115 -28.44 3.34 40.88
C ALA A 115 -26.91 3.50 40.85
N LEU A 116 -26.39 4.60 41.40
CA LEU A 116 -24.94 4.77 41.60
C LEU A 116 -24.47 3.82 42.71
N VAL A 117 -23.53 2.92 42.38
CA VAL A 117 -23.02 1.88 43.28
C VAL A 117 -21.65 2.24 43.86
N SER A 118 -20.80 2.91 43.08
CA SER A 118 -19.49 3.38 43.55
C SER A 118 -19.09 4.67 42.85
N ARG A 119 -18.44 5.58 43.58
CA ARG A 119 -17.76 6.76 43.04
C ARG A 119 -16.44 6.95 43.78
N ALA A 120 -15.36 7.20 43.06
CA ALA A 120 -14.03 7.44 43.62
C ALA A 120 -13.40 8.66 42.94
N VAL A 121 -12.71 9.50 43.71
CA VAL A 121 -12.07 10.72 43.22
C VAL A 121 -10.70 10.87 43.91
N ILE A 122 -9.68 11.02 43.10
CA ILE A 122 -8.27 11.22 43.45
C ILE A 122 -7.99 12.72 43.30
N ASP A 123 -7.72 13.42 44.40
CA ASP A 123 -7.31 14.82 44.38
C ASP A 123 -5.78 14.92 44.39
N GLY A 124 -5.18 15.21 43.23
CA GLY A 124 -3.74 15.32 43.02
C GLY A 124 -3.05 16.50 43.72
N ARG A 125 -3.73 17.19 44.64
CA ARG A 125 -3.14 18.25 45.46
C ARG A 125 -2.55 17.77 46.79
N LEU A 126 -2.80 16.51 47.19
CA LEU A 126 -2.44 16.00 48.53
C LEU A 126 -1.86 14.57 48.56
N ASP A 127 -1.51 13.98 47.40
CA ASP A 127 -0.90 12.64 47.27
C ASP A 127 -1.59 11.52 48.08
N ARG A 128 -2.92 11.61 48.25
CA ARG A 128 -3.71 10.60 48.98
C ARG A 128 -5.04 10.34 48.26
N PRO A 129 -5.31 9.09 47.82
CA PRO A 129 -6.59 8.75 47.22
C PRO A 129 -7.72 8.77 48.27
N VAL A 130 -8.93 9.16 47.85
CA VAL A 130 -10.08 9.38 48.75
C VAL A 130 -11.34 8.73 48.16
N ARG A 131 -12.20 8.16 49.02
CA ARG A 131 -13.52 7.67 48.61
C ARG A 131 -14.60 8.66 49.09
N ARG A 132 -15.43 9.15 48.16
CA ARG A 132 -16.63 9.96 48.47
C ARG A 132 -17.85 9.05 48.51
N GLY A 133 -18.31 8.72 49.72
CA GLY A 133 -19.64 8.15 49.92
C GLY A 133 -20.72 9.24 49.97
N LEU A 134 -21.99 8.84 49.96
CA LEU A 134 -23.16 9.76 50.07
C LEU A 134 -23.29 10.49 51.43
N GLY A 135 -22.26 10.48 52.28
CA GLY A 135 -22.30 11.08 53.63
C GLY A 135 -20.96 11.50 54.24
N ALA A 136 -19.80 11.11 53.69
CA ALA A 136 -18.47 11.54 54.15
C ALA A 136 -17.37 11.28 53.10
N GLU A 137 -16.22 11.93 53.29
CA GLU A 137 -14.95 11.60 52.64
C GLU A 137 -14.13 10.70 53.56
N GLU A 138 -13.70 9.53 53.06
CA GLU A 138 -12.81 8.61 53.79
C GLU A 138 -11.48 8.44 53.02
N PRO A 139 -10.31 8.57 53.69
CA PRO A 139 -9.03 8.28 53.07
C PRO A 139 -8.88 6.79 52.73
N LEU A 140 -8.39 6.48 51.53
CA LEU A 140 -8.00 5.12 51.18
C LEU A 140 -6.65 4.81 51.87
N ASN A 141 -6.69 3.94 52.88
CA ASN A 141 -5.57 3.72 53.82
C ASN A 141 -4.47 2.76 53.31
N ASN A 142 -4.48 2.39 52.03
CA ASN A 142 -3.38 1.67 51.38
C ASN A 142 -2.72 2.56 50.33
N VAL A 143 -1.39 2.56 50.30
CA VAL A 143 -0.57 3.23 49.29
C VAL A 143 0.09 2.16 48.40
N ASP A 144 -0.72 1.23 47.91
CA ASP A 144 -0.31 0.26 46.89
C ASP A 144 -0.72 0.79 45.51
N PRO A 145 0.20 0.93 44.54
CA PRO A 145 -0.14 1.31 43.16
C PRO A 145 -1.14 0.38 42.46
N SER A 146 -1.31 -0.85 42.95
CA SER A 146 -2.31 -1.79 42.43
C SER A 146 -3.73 -1.53 42.95
N ASP A 147 -3.91 -0.79 44.06
CA ASP A 147 -5.22 -0.33 44.58
C ASP A 147 -5.73 0.94 43.83
N TRP A 148 -5.08 1.34 42.74
CA TRP A 148 -5.51 2.48 41.91
C TRP A 148 -6.85 2.17 41.20
N VAL A 149 -7.49 3.19 40.61
CA VAL A 149 -8.84 3.11 40.03
C VAL A 149 -9.01 2.01 38.94
N TRP A 150 -7.92 1.55 38.35
CA TRP A 150 -7.89 0.77 37.11
C TRP A 150 -8.44 -0.67 37.18
N PRO A 151 -8.22 -1.49 38.23
CA PRO A 151 -8.76 -2.86 38.27
C PRO A 151 -10.29 -2.89 38.37
N HIS A 152 -10.91 -1.97 39.13
CA HIS A 152 -12.38 -1.90 39.19
C HIS A 152 -13.01 -1.40 37.89
N ILE A 153 -12.29 -0.58 37.10
CA ILE A 153 -12.69 -0.22 35.74
C ILE A 153 -12.61 -1.46 34.84
N ALA A 154 -11.55 -2.25 34.93
CA ALA A 154 -11.40 -3.50 34.17
C ALA A 154 -12.47 -4.54 34.55
N GLU A 155 -12.69 -4.82 35.83
CA GLU A 155 -13.73 -5.73 36.34
C GLU A 155 -15.14 -5.31 35.89
N ALA A 156 -15.44 -4.01 35.87
CA ALA A 156 -16.71 -3.52 35.35
C ALA A 156 -16.83 -3.77 33.84
N VAL A 157 -15.79 -3.47 33.06
CA VAL A 157 -15.76 -3.73 31.62
C VAL A 157 -15.92 -5.23 31.30
N GLU A 158 -15.24 -6.12 32.02
CA GLU A 158 -15.39 -7.58 31.89
C GLU A 158 -16.80 -8.07 32.28
N ALA A 159 -17.46 -7.42 33.25
CA ALA A 159 -18.84 -7.69 33.62
C ALA A 159 -19.90 -7.20 32.59
N GLY A 160 -19.48 -6.79 31.39
CA GLY A 160 -20.37 -6.38 30.30
C GLY A 160 -20.83 -4.92 30.36
N THR A 161 -20.13 -4.07 31.11
CA THR A 161 -20.51 -2.65 31.27
C THR A 161 -20.36 -1.86 29.98
N THR A 162 -21.37 -1.06 29.64
CA THR A 162 -21.22 -0.03 28.60
C THR A 162 -20.46 1.16 29.19
N ALA A 163 -19.20 1.34 28.80
CA ALA A 163 -18.34 2.43 29.25
C ALA A 163 -18.56 3.70 28.42
N LEU A 164 -18.58 4.86 29.09
CA LEU A 164 -18.66 6.19 28.46
C LEU A 164 -17.72 7.15 29.19
N PHE A 165 -16.82 7.78 28.44
CA PHE A 165 -15.71 8.53 29.03
C PHE A 165 -15.97 10.04 29.02
N GLY A 166 -15.58 10.70 30.11
CA GLY A 166 -15.72 12.14 30.27
C GLY A 166 -14.52 12.91 29.69
N PRO A 167 -14.65 14.22 29.47
CA PRO A 167 -13.54 15.05 29.01
C PRO A 167 -12.44 15.15 30.07
N GLY A 168 -11.30 14.54 29.77
CA GLY A 168 -10.20 14.33 30.69
C GLY A 168 -9.79 12.85 30.67
N VAL A 169 -8.94 12.51 29.73
CA VAL A 169 -8.16 11.26 29.60
C VAL A 169 -6.88 11.80 28.97
N ARG A 170 -5.72 11.71 29.65
CA ARG A 170 -4.56 12.58 29.39
C ARG A 170 -3.19 11.92 29.31
N THR A 171 -2.87 10.84 30.05
CA THR A 171 -1.62 10.06 29.84
C THR A 171 -1.69 8.62 30.37
N ASP A 172 -1.00 7.64 29.80
CA ASP A 172 -0.45 7.54 28.42
C ASP A 172 -0.50 6.10 27.90
N ASP A 173 -0.55 5.16 28.84
CA ASP A 173 -1.49 4.06 28.69
C ASP A 173 -2.93 4.60 28.37
N ASP A 174 -3.35 5.78 28.86
CA ASP A 174 -4.71 6.19 29.35
C ASP A 174 -6.01 5.45 28.92
N LEU A 175 -6.32 4.31 29.55
CA LEU A 175 -5.36 3.54 30.37
C LEU A 175 -5.25 2.07 29.99
N ALA A 176 -4.88 1.84 28.72
CA ALA A 176 -4.48 0.58 28.07
C ALA A 176 -5.51 -0.55 28.18
N ALA A 177 -6.68 -0.21 28.71
CA ALA A 177 -7.77 -1.07 29.10
C ALA A 177 -9.15 -0.48 28.72
N ILE A 178 -9.23 0.74 28.16
CA ILE A 178 -10.19 0.94 27.04
C ILE A 178 -9.74 0.07 25.85
N ILE A 179 -8.46 -0.26 25.79
CA ILE A 179 -7.83 -1.16 24.81
C ILE A 179 -8.10 -2.66 25.12
N GLN A 180 -8.80 -2.97 26.21
CA GLN A 180 -9.55 -4.22 26.40
C GLN A 180 -11.08 -4.06 26.24
N ALA A 181 -11.59 -2.84 26.05
CA ALA A 181 -13.04 -2.59 26.04
C ALA A 181 -13.72 -3.36 24.91
N ALA A 182 -14.51 -4.36 25.33
CA ALA A 182 -15.29 -5.25 24.47
C ALA A 182 -14.48 -5.98 23.39
N ALA A 183 -13.22 -6.36 23.68
CA ALA A 183 -12.32 -7.04 22.74
C ALA A 183 -12.82 -8.42 22.21
N ALA A 184 -13.95 -8.94 22.73
CA ALA A 184 -14.71 -10.03 22.15
C ALA A 184 -16.23 -9.86 22.39
N ALA A 185 -17.02 -10.43 21.46
CA ALA A 185 -18.48 -10.62 21.48
C ALA A 185 -19.40 -9.43 21.06
N PRO A 186 -20.42 -9.69 20.21
CA PRO A 186 -21.48 -8.74 19.86
C PRO A 186 -22.77 -8.95 20.68
N VAL A 187 -23.57 -7.90 20.86
CA VAL A 187 -25.00 -8.03 21.18
C VAL A 187 -25.81 -7.10 20.28
N THR A 188 -26.49 -7.68 19.29
CA THR A 188 -27.56 -7.01 18.56
C THR A 188 -28.90 -7.30 19.23
N ASP A 189 -29.27 -6.47 20.21
CA ASP A 189 -30.66 -6.42 20.67
C ASP A 189 -31.53 -5.69 19.63
N THR A 190 -31.93 -6.43 18.61
CA THR A 190 -33.05 -6.04 17.76
C THR A 190 -33.79 -7.31 17.31
N PRO A 191 -35.08 -7.46 17.62
CA PRO A 191 -35.78 -8.73 17.44
C PRO A 191 -35.88 -9.12 15.96
N ARG A 192 -35.63 -10.41 15.72
CA ARG A 192 -35.59 -11.09 14.42
C ARG A 192 -36.86 -10.85 13.58
N ALA A 193 -36.77 -9.99 12.57
CA ALA A 193 -37.81 -9.79 11.55
C ALA A 193 -37.55 -10.64 10.29
N ALA A 194 -38.62 -11.09 9.63
CA ALA A 194 -38.56 -12.11 8.57
C ALA A 194 -38.21 -11.58 7.17
N ALA A 195 -37.74 -12.48 6.30
CA ALA A 195 -37.29 -12.18 4.93
C ALA A 195 -38.45 -11.86 3.95
N PRO A 196 -38.25 -10.96 2.96
CA PRO A 196 -39.21 -10.71 1.89
C PRO A 196 -38.99 -11.60 0.65
N GLN A 197 -40.08 -11.94 -0.03
CA GLN A 197 -40.10 -12.72 -1.28
C GLN A 197 -39.82 -11.86 -2.53
N ALA A 198 -39.49 -12.53 -3.64
CA ALA A 198 -39.20 -11.93 -4.94
C ALA A 198 -40.41 -11.22 -5.59
N ALA A 199 -40.13 -10.18 -6.38
CA ALA A 199 -41.13 -9.47 -7.19
C ALA A 199 -40.59 -9.19 -8.61
N ALA A 200 -41.50 -9.23 -9.59
CA ALA A 200 -41.26 -9.33 -11.03
C ALA A 200 -40.64 -8.09 -11.72
N GLU A 201 -40.03 -8.33 -12.89
CA GLU A 201 -39.58 -7.29 -13.84
C GLU A 201 -40.76 -6.58 -14.57
N PRO A 202 -40.61 -5.29 -14.93
CA PRO A 202 -41.56 -4.56 -15.79
C PRO A 202 -41.22 -4.68 -17.30
N PRO A 203 -42.20 -4.51 -18.20
CA PRO A 203 -42.03 -4.82 -19.63
C PRO A 203 -41.29 -3.73 -20.44
N GLY A 204 -40.53 -4.17 -21.44
CA GLY A 204 -39.67 -3.33 -22.26
C GLY A 204 -40.37 -2.43 -23.29
N LYS A 205 -39.60 -1.45 -23.81
CA LYS A 205 -40.00 -0.60 -24.95
C LYS A 205 -39.01 -0.78 -26.11
N GLN A 206 -39.54 -1.22 -27.25
CA GLN A 206 -38.80 -1.35 -28.51
C GLN A 206 -38.50 0.01 -29.15
N ARG A 207 -37.38 0.11 -29.88
CA ARG A 207 -37.24 0.97 -31.07
C ARG A 207 -36.46 0.21 -32.17
N PRO A 208 -36.64 0.56 -33.46
CA PRO A 208 -36.73 -0.45 -34.51
C PRO A 208 -35.43 -0.69 -35.29
N SER A 209 -35.23 -1.93 -35.71
CA SER A 209 -34.30 -2.30 -36.78
C SER A 209 -34.94 -2.11 -38.16
N GLN A 210 -34.16 -1.66 -39.14
CA GLN A 210 -34.53 -1.72 -40.55
C GLN A 210 -34.09 -3.06 -41.15
N ALA A 211 -34.89 -3.62 -42.05
CA ALA A 211 -34.64 -4.92 -42.66
C ALA A 211 -34.72 -4.88 -44.19
N ARG A 212 -33.87 -5.68 -44.85
CA ARG A 212 -34.06 -6.36 -46.15
C ARG A 212 -33.05 -7.53 -46.16
N GLN A 213 -33.50 -8.78 -46.07
CA GLN A 213 -33.92 -9.67 -47.18
C GLN A 213 -32.75 -10.08 -48.11
N ALA A 214 -32.57 -11.34 -48.52
CA ALA A 214 -33.26 -12.59 -48.16
C ALA A 214 -32.50 -13.84 -48.71
N GLN A 215 -33.01 -15.03 -48.32
CA GLN A 215 -32.92 -16.37 -48.94
C GLN A 215 -31.89 -17.35 -48.32
N GLY A 216 -32.23 -18.61 -47.98
CA GLY A 216 -33.55 -19.27 -47.91
C GLY A 216 -33.48 -20.80 -47.74
N ARG A 217 -34.60 -21.42 -47.32
CA ARG A 217 -34.89 -22.88 -47.23
C ARG A 217 -34.11 -23.71 -46.19
N ALA A 218 -34.62 -24.84 -45.65
CA ALA A 218 -36.00 -25.33 -45.37
C ALA A 218 -35.91 -26.68 -44.58
N GLN A 219 -36.94 -27.03 -43.78
CA GLN A 219 -37.18 -28.36 -43.15
C GLN A 219 -36.15 -28.78 -42.07
N GLY A 220 -36.45 -29.34 -40.89
CA GLY A 220 -37.67 -29.92 -40.29
C GLY A 220 -37.54 -31.44 -40.07
N PRO A 221 -38.22 -32.09 -39.08
CA PRO A 221 -38.56 -31.63 -37.72
C PRO A 221 -38.38 -32.72 -36.60
N LEU A 222 -38.58 -32.32 -35.34
CA LEU A 222 -39.14 -33.07 -34.18
C LEU A 222 -38.54 -34.44 -33.72
N GLY A 223 -38.32 -34.53 -32.39
CA GLY A 223 -38.10 -35.79 -31.67
C GLY A 223 -38.04 -35.60 -30.14
N LEU A 224 -39.18 -35.62 -29.46
CA LEU A 224 -39.30 -35.60 -27.99
C LEU A 224 -39.17 -37.02 -27.42
N GLY A 225 -38.47 -37.18 -26.28
CA GLY A 225 -38.40 -38.43 -25.51
C GLY A 225 -37.75 -38.20 -24.14
N LEU A 226 -38.38 -38.66 -23.07
CA LEU A 226 -37.99 -38.41 -21.67
C LEU A 226 -37.36 -39.63 -20.99
N SER A 227 -36.57 -39.35 -19.95
CA SER A 227 -36.17 -40.19 -18.79
C SER A 227 -35.51 -41.56 -19.02
N GLU A 228 -34.30 -41.74 -18.47
CA GLU A 228 -34.04 -42.46 -17.20
C GLU A 228 -32.53 -42.52 -16.89
N ASP A 229 -32.16 -42.42 -15.61
CA ASP A 229 -30.79 -42.53 -15.06
C ASP A 229 -30.68 -43.85 -14.25
N PRO A 230 -29.48 -44.40 -13.95
CA PRO A 230 -28.16 -44.24 -14.59
C PRO A 230 -27.50 -45.62 -14.92
N PRO A 231 -26.24 -45.65 -15.37
CA PRO A 231 -25.28 -46.37 -14.53
C PRO A 231 -23.92 -45.67 -14.38
N ARG A 232 -23.25 -45.93 -13.24
CA ARG A 232 -21.89 -45.47 -12.96
C ARG A 232 -20.89 -46.18 -13.89
N THR A 233 -20.21 -45.41 -14.75
CA THR A 233 -18.92 -45.81 -15.34
C THR A 233 -17.92 -44.67 -15.22
N SER A 234 -16.76 -44.97 -14.64
CA SER A 234 -15.64 -44.04 -14.53
C SER A 234 -15.10 -43.66 -15.92
N ALA A 235 -15.31 -42.41 -16.31
CA ALA A 235 -14.60 -41.80 -17.43
C ALA A 235 -13.83 -40.60 -16.91
N SER A 236 -12.50 -40.64 -16.99
CA SER A 236 -11.66 -39.48 -16.75
C SER A 236 -11.92 -38.44 -17.85
N SER A 237 -12.80 -37.47 -17.58
CA SER A 237 -12.91 -36.28 -18.40
C SER A 237 -11.58 -35.53 -18.28
N GLY A 238 -10.71 -35.72 -19.28
CA GLY A 238 -9.46 -34.97 -19.37
C GLY A 238 -9.80 -33.49 -19.37
N ALA A 239 -9.50 -32.80 -18.27
CA ALA A 239 -9.57 -31.36 -18.23
C ALA A 239 -8.66 -30.85 -19.34
N LYS A 240 -9.23 -30.17 -20.34
CA LYS A 240 -8.43 -29.36 -21.24
C LYS A 240 -7.77 -28.30 -20.37
N THR A 241 -6.49 -28.49 -20.06
CA THR A 241 -5.69 -27.47 -19.40
C THR A 241 -5.86 -26.18 -20.20
N MET A 242 -6.42 -25.15 -19.59
CA MET A 242 -6.55 -23.85 -20.24
C MET A 242 -5.13 -23.42 -20.63
N ALA A 243 -4.90 -23.28 -21.94
CA ALA A 243 -3.59 -22.94 -22.46
C ALA A 243 -3.32 -21.47 -22.12
N TYR A 244 -2.47 -21.26 -21.12
CA TYR A 244 -1.84 -19.98 -20.86
C TYR A 244 -0.84 -19.67 -21.99
N GLU A 245 -0.87 -18.44 -22.49
CA GLU A 245 0.10 -17.94 -23.48
C GLU A 245 1.22 -17.14 -22.78
N ARG A 246 2.47 -17.44 -23.12
CA ARG A 246 3.63 -16.73 -22.56
C ARG A 246 3.63 -15.29 -23.06
N TYR A 247 3.83 -14.33 -22.15
CA TYR A 247 4.06 -12.95 -22.57
C TYR A 247 5.50 -12.80 -23.08
N LEU A 248 5.67 -12.36 -24.32
CA LEU A 248 6.97 -12.37 -25.01
C LEU A 248 7.68 -11.02 -25.08
N GLY A 249 7.08 -9.95 -24.54
CA GLY A 249 7.65 -8.59 -24.61
C GLY A 249 7.29 -7.84 -25.90
N ASP A 250 6.21 -8.22 -26.56
CA ASP A 250 5.86 -7.85 -27.94
C ASP A 250 4.56 -7.02 -28.08
N ALA A 251 3.89 -6.72 -26.96
CA ALA A 251 2.71 -5.85 -26.90
C ALA A 251 2.64 -5.10 -25.56
N TYR A 252 2.17 -3.85 -25.57
CA TYR A 252 1.73 -3.19 -24.34
C TYR A 252 0.29 -3.63 -24.04
N LEU A 253 0.12 -4.53 -23.07
CA LEU A 253 -1.19 -5.08 -22.70
C LEU A 253 -2.03 -4.06 -21.92
N ASN A 254 -3.35 -4.08 -22.10
CA ASN A 254 -4.30 -3.34 -21.24
C ASN A 254 -4.58 -4.09 -19.93
N ASP A 255 -5.25 -3.46 -18.95
CA ASP A 255 -5.48 -4.13 -17.66
C ASP A 255 -6.31 -5.42 -17.80
N ALA A 256 -7.33 -5.43 -18.66
CA ALA A 256 -8.17 -6.63 -18.85
C ALA A 256 -7.36 -7.83 -19.40
N GLU A 257 -6.41 -7.57 -20.30
CA GLU A 257 -5.47 -8.59 -20.81
C GLU A 257 -4.52 -9.09 -19.72
N ILE A 258 -3.96 -8.18 -18.91
CA ILE A 258 -3.09 -8.53 -17.76
C ILE A 258 -3.84 -9.41 -16.75
N GLN A 259 -5.08 -9.02 -16.42
CA GLN A 259 -5.96 -9.73 -15.50
C GLN A 259 -6.29 -11.14 -16.00
N ALA A 260 -6.68 -11.25 -17.28
CA ALA A 260 -6.96 -12.54 -17.93
C ALA A 260 -5.72 -13.43 -17.95
N TRP A 261 -4.56 -12.88 -18.29
CA TRP A 261 -3.28 -13.57 -18.36
C TRP A 261 -2.85 -14.14 -16.99
N CYS A 262 -2.93 -13.35 -15.92
CA CYS A 262 -2.60 -13.78 -14.56
C CYS A 262 -3.51 -14.93 -14.09
N ARG A 263 -4.82 -14.85 -14.39
CA ARG A 263 -5.82 -15.88 -14.05
C ARG A 263 -5.59 -17.16 -14.85
N ALA A 264 -5.33 -17.04 -16.15
CA ALA A 264 -5.00 -18.18 -17.02
C ALA A 264 -3.73 -18.90 -16.55
N LEU A 265 -2.69 -18.15 -16.17
CA LEU A 265 -1.45 -18.74 -15.64
C LEU A 265 -1.68 -19.56 -14.36
N ALA A 266 -2.38 -18.98 -13.38
CA ALA A 266 -2.67 -19.66 -12.12
C ALA A 266 -3.51 -20.93 -12.33
N GLN A 267 -4.48 -20.90 -13.26
CA GLN A 267 -5.26 -22.09 -13.66
C GLN A 267 -4.43 -23.13 -14.42
N ALA A 268 -3.46 -22.71 -15.23
CA ALA A 268 -2.61 -23.59 -16.02
C ALA A 268 -1.47 -24.24 -15.20
N ARG A 269 -1.05 -23.63 -14.08
CA ARG A 269 0.07 -24.09 -13.24
C ARG A 269 -0.23 -24.07 -11.73
N PRO A 270 -1.35 -24.64 -11.25
CA PRO A 270 -1.77 -24.52 -9.84
C PRO A 270 -0.83 -25.19 -8.83
N GLY A 271 0.03 -26.12 -9.27
CA GLY A 271 1.10 -26.72 -8.45
C GLY A 271 2.32 -25.81 -8.22
N TRP A 272 2.41 -24.68 -8.92
CA TRP A 272 3.54 -23.74 -8.90
C TRP A 272 3.14 -22.27 -8.75
N VAL A 273 1.91 -21.91 -9.06
CA VAL A 273 1.40 -20.54 -9.08
C VAL A 273 0.11 -20.46 -8.29
N THR A 274 0.08 -19.58 -7.28
CA THR A 274 -1.14 -19.14 -6.60
C THR A 274 -1.42 -17.68 -6.97
N LEU A 275 -2.70 -17.30 -6.97
CA LEU A 275 -3.17 -15.95 -7.28
C LEU A 275 -4.01 -15.44 -6.10
N THR A 276 -3.77 -14.21 -5.68
CA THR A 276 -4.54 -13.50 -4.65
C THR A 276 -5.01 -12.17 -5.20
N GLU A 277 -6.26 -11.80 -4.91
CA GLU A 277 -6.77 -10.44 -5.12
C GLU A 277 -6.60 -9.68 -3.81
N LEU A 278 -5.83 -8.58 -3.82
CA LEU A 278 -5.50 -7.83 -2.61
C LEU A 278 -6.59 -6.84 -2.20
N GLY A 279 -7.37 -6.36 -3.17
CA GLY A 279 -8.46 -5.44 -2.98
C GLY A 279 -8.81 -4.70 -4.27
N PRO A 280 -9.99 -4.06 -4.34
CA PRO A 280 -10.35 -3.19 -5.45
C PRO A 280 -9.69 -1.80 -5.31
N THR A 281 -9.28 -1.23 -6.43
CA THR A 281 -8.97 0.20 -6.54
C THR A 281 -10.23 1.06 -6.39
N ARG A 282 -10.08 2.40 -6.39
CA ARG A 282 -11.20 3.36 -6.36
C ARG A 282 -12.21 3.16 -7.50
N GLY A 283 -11.73 2.77 -8.69
CA GLY A 283 -12.53 2.42 -9.88
C GLY A 283 -12.99 0.96 -9.93
N GLY A 284 -12.73 0.17 -8.89
CA GLY A 284 -13.22 -1.21 -8.75
C GLY A 284 -12.37 -2.30 -9.42
N ARG A 285 -11.17 -1.98 -9.96
CA ARG A 285 -10.28 -2.99 -10.55
C ARG A 285 -9.55 -3.77 -9.46
N PRO A 286 -9.49 -5.11 -9.52
CA PRO A 286 -8.78 -5.90 -8.51
C PRO A 286 -7.27 -5.80 -8.69
N ILE A 287 -6.54 -5.55 -7.59
CA ILE A 287 -5.07 -5.57 -7.58
C ILE A 287 -4.62 -7.02 -7.41
N LEU A 288 -3.92 -7.57 -8.41
CA LEU A 288 -3.50 -8.98 -8.44
C LEU A 288 -2.10 -9.20 -7.89
N LEU A 289 -1.96 -10.28 -7.11
CA LEU A 289 -0.68 -10.77 -6.59
C LEU A 289 -0.49 -12.25 -6.95
N LEU A 290 0.57 -12.55 -7.68
CA LEU A 290 1.00 -13.92 -7.96
C LEU A 290 2.02 -14.38 -6.90
N THR A 291 1.99 -15.65 -6.52
CA THR A 291 3.06 -16.29 -5.74
C THR A 291 3.51 -17.57 -6.44
N LEU A 292 4.78 -17.55 -6.88
CA LEU A 292 5.48 -18.63 -7.56
C LEU A 292 6.30 -19.43 -6.54
N GLY A 293 6.23 -20.75 -6.62
CA GLY A 293 6.91 -21.69 -5.74
C GLY A 293 6.07 -22.95 -5.58
N LYS A 294 6.66 -24.06 -5.14
CA LYS A 294 5.91 -25.32 -5.04
C LYS A 294 4.69 -25.16 -4.11
N ASN A 295 3.49 -25.39 -4.65
CA ASN A 295 2.24 -25.23 -3.91
C ASN A 295 1.93 -26.52 -3.11
N ASP A 296 2.60 -26.66 -1.97
CA ASP A 296 2.45 -27.76 -1.02
C ASP A 296 2.08 -27.27 0.40
N GLY A 297 1.40 -26.12 0.50
CA GLY A 297 0.96 -25.54 1.78
C GLY A 297 2.06 -24.88 2.62
N HIS A 298 3.26 -24.70 2.05
CA HIS A 298 4.43 -24.16 2.75
C HIS A 298 5.14 -23.02 1.99
N GLN A 299 4.48 -22.38 1.02
CA GLN A 299 5.05 -21.28 0.24
C GLN A 299 5.48 -20.10 1.15
N ASP A 300 4.60 -19.70 2.06
CA ASP A 300 4.76 -18.64 3.07
C ASP A 300 5.74 -18.98 4.21
N ALA A 301 6.25 -20.22 4.26
CA ALA A 301 7.29 -20.66 5.20
C ALA A 301 8.71 -20.62 4.61
N ARG A 302 8.88 -20.19 3.35
CA ARG A 302 10.14 -20.19 2.60
C ARG A 302 10.66 -18.76 2.35
N PRO A 303 11.98 -18.55 2.26
CA PRO A 303 12.55 -17.26 1.83
C PRO A 303 11.94 -16.78 0.52
N GLY A 304 11.52 -15.52 0.47
CA GLY A 304 10.79 -14.95 -0.67
C GLY A 304 11.51 -13.77 -1.34
N PHE A 305 11.37 -13.67 -2.66
CA PHE A 305 11.70 -12.47 -3.44
C PHE A 305 10.43 -11.69 -3.80
N TRP A 306 10.47 -10.37 -3.78
CA TRP A 306 9.37 -9.49 -4.20
C TRP A 306 9.69 -8.79 -5.54
N LEU A 307 8.71 -8.75 -6.44
CA LEU A 307 8.78 -7.99 -7.69
C LEU A 307 7.46 -7.22 -7.92
N ASP A 308 7.52 -5.95 -8.28
CA ASP A 308 6.33 -5.19 -8.67
C ASP A 308 6.57 -4.24 -9.86
N GLY A 309 5.48 -3.69 -10.39
CA GLY A 309 5.48 -2.68 -11.44
C GLY A 309 4.15 -1.91 -11.48
N GLY A 310 4.15 -0.76 -12.16
CA GLY A 310 2.92 0.06 -12.31
C GLY A 310 2.56 0.89 -11.06
N THR A 311 3.50 1.12 -10.14
CA THR A 311 3.36 2.12 -9.06
C THR A 311 3.14 3.52 -9.63
N HIS A 312 3.68 3.79 -10.83
CA HIS A 312 3.21 4.87 -11.69
C HIS A 312 2.52 4.29 -12.93
N ALA A 313 1.34 4.80 -13.25
CA ALA A 313 0.48 4.36 -14.35
C ALA A 313 1.11 4.50 -15.75
N ALA A 314 1.92 5.54 -15.95
CA ALA A 314 2.54 5.84 -17.24
C ALA A 314 3.72 4.89 -17.58
N GLU A 315 4.20 4.11 -16.60
CA GLU A 315 5.47 3.37 -16.67
C GLU A 315 5.21 1.93 -17.14
N TRP A 316 4.57 1.82 -18.31
CA TRP A 316 4.03 0.57 -18.87
C TRP A 316 5.04 -0.57 -18.94
N THR A 317 6.30 -0.25 -19.22
CA THR A 317 7.37 -1.25 -19.35
C THR A 317 7.72 -1.90 -18.02
N GLY A 318 7.47 -1.24 -16.88
CA GLY A 318 7.63 -1.85 -15.56
C GLY A 318 6.64 -2.99 -15.32
N VAL A 319 5.39 -2.81 -15.74
CA VAL A 319 4.33 -3.83 -15.74
C VAL A 319 4.69 -4.96 -16.71
N MET A 320 5.08 -4.63 -17.95
CA MET A 320 5.46 -5.62 -18.96
C MET A 320 6.69 -6.45 -18.54
N ALA A 321 7.70 -5.82 -17.90
CA ALA A 321 8.88 -6.52 -17.40
C ALA A 321 8.53 -7.50 -16.26
N ALA A 322 7.55 -7.19 -15.40
CA ALA A 322 7.07 -8.12 -14.38
C ALA A 322 6.40 -9.36 -14.99
N LEU A 323 5.53 -9.19 -15.99
CA LEU A 323 4.88 -10.31 -16.72
C LEU A 323 5.88 -11.12 -17.53
N TYR A 324 6.90 -10.46 -18.10
CA TYR A 324 7.98 -11.12 -18.83
C TYR A 324 8.83 -11.97 -17.89
N ALA A 325 9.22 -11.44 -16.72
CA ALA A 325 9.98 -12.20 -15.73
C ALA A 325 9.23 -13.46 -15.26
N VAL A 326 7.92 -13.33 -14.99
CA VAL A 326 7.06 -14.48 -14.71
C VAL A 326 7.03 -15.47 -15.88
N SER A 327 6.90 -15.01 -17.13
CA SER A 327 6.94 -15.89 -18.32
C SER A 327 8.24 -16.69 -18.42
N GLN A 328 9.39 -16.03 -18.17
CA GLN A 328 10.71 -16.68 -18.19
C GLN A 328 10.86 -17.71 -17.06
N TRP A 329 10.37 -17.40 -15.86
CA TRP A 329 10.39 -18.35 -14.74
C TRP A 329 9.49 -19.57 -14.99
N ILE A 330 8.28 -19.37 -15.50
CA ILE A 330 7.36 -20.47 -15.82
C ILE A 330 7.90 -21.33 -16.97
N GLN A 331 8.51 -20.71 -17.98
CA GLN A 331 9.21 -21.45 -19.05
C GLN A 331 10.29 -22.39 -18.50
N ARG A 332 11.10 -21.97 -17.52
CA ARG A 332 12.12 -22.83 -16.89
C ARG A 332 11.51 -24.03 -16.14
N ILE A 333 10.31 -23.88 -15.58
CA ILE A 333 9.57 -25.00 -14.97
C ILE A 333 9.10 -25.96 -16.06
N ASP A 334 8.50 -25.44 -17.12
CA ASP A 334 7.96 -26.23 -18.24
C ASP A 334 9.05 -26.99 -19.03
N GLU A 335 10.25 -26.39 -19.14
CA GLU A 335 11.44 -26.99 -19.77
C GLU A 335 12.18 -27.97 -18.83
N GLY A 336 11.81 -28.06 -17.55
CA GLY A 336 12.41 -28.99 -16.60
C GLY A 336 13.77 -28.56 -16.06
N ASP A 337 14.06 -27.25 -15.93
CA ASP A 337 15.29 -26.74 -15.30
C ASP A 337 15.37 -27.23 -13.84
N ALA A 338 16.08 -28.33 -13.63
CA ALA A 338 16.21 -28.98 -12.33
C ALA A 338 16.89 -28.10 -11.26
N ASN A 339 17.66 -27.07 -11.65
CA ASN A 339 18.24 -26.12 -10.70
C ASN A 339 17.22 -25.08 -10.27
N PHE A 340 16.45 -24.53 -11.21
CA PHE A 340 15.38 -23.57 -10.90
C PHE A 340 14.22 -24.22 -10.15
N ILE A 341 13.79 -25.41 -10.58
CA ILE A 341 12.74 -26.21 -9.90
C ILE A 341 13.16 -26.50 -8.46
N ARG A 342 14.40 -26.98 -8.23
CA ARG A 342 14.92 -27.21 -6.87
C ARG A 342 14.99 -25.91 -6.05
N TRP A 343 15.30 -24.78 -6.68
CA TRP A 343 15.28 -23.49 -5.99
C TRP A 343 13.84 -23.09 -5.59
N LEU A 344 12.84 -23.25 -6.46
CA LEU A 344 11.42 -22.98 -6.18
C LEU A 344 10.72 -23.99 -5.25
N THR A 345 11.33 -25.15 -4.92
CA THR A 345 10.86 -25.99 -3.80
C THR A 345 11.37 -25.50 -2.44
N GLN A 346 12.34 -24.58 -2.43
CA GLN A 346 12.99 -24.06 -1.23
C GLN A 346 12.74 -22.55 -1.00
N HIS A 347 12.30 -21.82 -2.03
CA HIS A 347 12.09 -20.36 -2.02
C HIS A 347 10.75 -20.02 -2.68
N THR A 348 10.31 -18.77 -2.57
CA THR A 348 9.17 -18.22 -3.32
C THR A 348 9.53 -16.94 -4.07
N ILE A 349 8.72 -16.61 -5.07
CA ILE A 349 8.72 -15.30 -5.72
C ILE A 349 7.29 -14.75 -5.67
N THR A 350 7.11 -13.57 -5.10
CA THR A 350 5.85 -12.84 -5.07
C THR A 350 5.90 -11.73 -6.11
N VAL A 351 4.90 -11.65 -7.00
CA VAL A 351 4.87 -10.66 -8.09
C VAL A 351 3.54 -9.90 -8.09
N LEU A 352 3.60 -8.58 -8.01
CA LEU A 352 2.46 -7.67 -8.14
C LEU A 352 2.60 -6.90 -9.47
N PRO A 353 2.04 -7.39 -10.60
CA PRO A 353 2.43 -6.88 -11.91
C PRO A 353 2.00 -5.44 -12.19
N ASN A 354 0.85 -5.03 -11.65
CA ASN A 354 0.25 -3.72 -11.87
C ASN A 354 -0.33 -3.17 -10.55
N VAL A 355 0.38 -2.24 -9.92
CA VAL A 355 -0.03 -1.62 -8.65
C VAL A 355 -1.21 -0.65 -8.82
N SER A 356 -1.28 0.08 -9.94
CA SER A 356 -2.26 1.17 -10.16
C SER A 356 -3.19 0.91 -11.36
N PRO A 357 -3.98 -0.18 -11.39
CA PRO A 357 -4.65 -0.64 -12.61
C PRO A 357 -5.67 0.35 -13.21
N ASP A 358 -6.31 1.19 -12.39
CA ASP A 358 -7.20 2.27 -12.88
C ASP A 358 -6.44 3.32 -13.69
N GLY A 359 -5.32 3.82 -13.15
CA GLY A 359 -4.51 4.83 -13.81
C GLY A 359 -3.77 4.25 -15.02
N TYR A 360 -3.29 3.02 -14.90
CA TYR A 360 -2.64 2.28 -15.98
C TYR A 360 -3.56 2.15 -17.20
N GLU A 361 -4.79 1.68 -16.98
CA GLU A 361 -5.80 1.51 -18.03
C GLU A 361 -6.19 2.85 -18.67
N ALA A 362 -6.27 3.92 -17.88
CA ALA A 362 -6.50 5.28 -18.39
C ALA A 362 -5.35 5.74 -19.31
N MET A 363 -4.09 5.56 -18.89
CA MET A 363 -2.92 5.89 -19.73
C MET A 363 -2.89 5.07 -21.02
N ILE A 364 -3.16 3.77 -20.97
CA ILE A 364 -3.22 2.89 -22.16
C ILE A 364 -4.28 3.35 -23.17
N ARG A 365 -5.38 3.94 -22.70
CA ARG A 365 -6.46 4.50 -23.55
C ARG A 365 -6.14 5.85 -24.18
N GLY A 366 -4.99 6.45 -23.88
CA GLY A 366 -4.60 7.77 -24.41
C GLY A 366 -5.10 8.96 -23.59
N GLU A 367 -5.57 8.74 -22.35
CA GLU A 367 -5.86 9.84 -21.43
C GLU A 367 -4.61 10.73 -21.22
N PRO A 368 -4.80 12.03 -20.92
CA PRO A 368 -3.70 12.92 -20.63
C PRO A 368 -2.83 12.43 -19.48
N TYR A 369 -1.53 12.75 -19.53
CA TYR A 369 -0.54 12.22 -18.59
C TYR A 369 -0.97 12.35 -17.12
N LEU A 370 -1.18 11.18 -16.49
CA LEU A 370 -1.39 11.02 -15.06
C LEU A 370 -0.29 10.15 -14.48
N ARG A 371 0.09 10.41 -13.22
CA ARG A 371 1.24 9.75 -12.62
C ARG A 371 0.90 8.39 -12.00
N SER A 372 -0.16 8.27 -11.21
CA SER A 372 -0.44 7.05 -10.45
C SER A 372 -1.89 6.56 -10.56
N THR A 373 -2.85 7.20 -9.90
CA THR A 373 -4.24 6.71 -9.80
C THR A 373 -5.24 7.75 -10.30
N LEU A 374 -6.50 7.36 -10.50
CA LEU A 374 -7.60 8.27 -10.85
C LEU A 374 -8.18 9.00 -9.63
N ARG A 375 -7.34 9.34 -8.64
CA ARG A 375 -7.76 10.10 -7.46
C ARG A 375 -8.14 11.53 -7.88
N PRO A 376 -9.39 11.97 -7.65
CA PRO A 376 -9.84 13.29 -8.07
C PRO A 376 -9.06 14.41 -7.34
N PRO A 377 -9.18 15.67 -7.81
CA PRO A 377 -8.72 16.83 -7.06
C PRO A 377 -9.38 16.89 -5.69
N GLN A 378 -8.74 17.57 -4.73
CA GLN A 378 -9.31 17.77 -3.40
C GLN A 378 -10.63 18.56 -3.48
N ASP A 379 -11.60 18.25 -2.59
CA ASP A 379 -12.89 18.93 -2.57
C ASP A 379 -12.71 20.46 -2.43
N GLY A 380 -13.36 21.22 -3.31
CA GLY A 380 -13.22 22.68 -3.38
C GLY A 380 -11.98 23.20 -4.13
N ALA A 381 -11.08 22.34 -4.62
CA ALA A 381 -9.95 22.75 -5.44
C ALA A 381 -10.41 23.25 -6.83
N ALA A 382 -10.50 24.58 -6.98
CA ALA A 382 -10.80 25.21 -8.25
C ALA A 382 -9.68 24.95 -9.27
N ARG A 383 -10.04 24.41 -10.44
CA ARG A 383 -9.14 24.26 -11.59
C ARG A 383 -9.47 25.30 -12.64
N SER A 384 -8.46 26.02 -13.12
CA SER A 384 -8.59 27.08 -14.12
C SER A 384 -7.32 27.13 -14.97
N GLY A 385 -7.47 27.31 -16.28
CA GLY A 385 -6.37 27.25 -17.24
C GLY A 385 -6.48 26.05 -18.19
N LEU A 386 -5.43 25.78 -18.94
CA LEU A 386 -5.33 24.68 -19.89
C LEU A 386 -5.40 23.32 -19.16
N ASP A 387 -6.46 22.57 -19.42
CA ASP A 387 -6.61 21.16 -19.05
C ASP A 387 -6.28 20.31 -20.30
N PRO A 388 -5.18 19.53 -20.28
CA PRO A 388 -4.80 18.70 -21.43
C PRO A 388 -5.91 17.72 -21.85
N SER A 389 -6.08 17.52 -23.15
CA SER A 389 -7.06 16.58 -23.74
C SER A 389 -6.77 16.40 -25.23
N ASP A 390 -6.86 15.17 -25.73
CA ASP A 390 -6.89 14.86 -27.17
C ASP A 390 -7.96 15.73 -27.88
N LEU A 391 -7.51 16.65 -28.76
CA LEU A 391 -8.36 17.62 -29.44
C LEU A 391 -8.76 17.19 -30.86
N ASP A 392 -7.93 16.39 -31.54
CA ASP A 392 -8.21 15.91 -32.90
C ASP A 392 -8.83 14.49 -32.93
N GLY A 393 -8.86 13.81 -31.79
CA GLY A 393 -9.55 12.54 -31.56
C GLY A 393 -8.76 11.33 -32.04
N ASP A 394 -7.43 11.44 -32.18
CA ASP A 394 -6.58 10.38 -32.72
C ASP A 394 -6.04 9.39 -31.66
N GLY A 395 -6.41 9.57 -30.40
CA GLY A 395 -6.11 8.68 -29.28
C GLY A 395 -4.79 8.98 -28.56
N ALA A 396 -4.20 10.17 -28.77
CA ALA A 396 -2.99 10.58 -28.08
C ALA A 396 -2.95 12.09 -27.79
N THR A 397 -2.88 12.47 -26.51
CA THR A 397 -2.61 13.88 -26.14
C THR A 397 -1.16 14.25 -26.47
N ARG A 398 -0.93 15.00 -27.56
CA ARG A 398 0.38 15.49 -28.01
C ARG A 398 0.61 16.97 -27.67
N TRP A 399 1.47 17.65 -28.42
CA TRP A 399 1.81 19.05 -28.23
C TRP A 399 0.95 19.96 -29.10
N MET A 400 0.65 21.14 -28.56
CA MET A 400 0.00 22.25 -29.24
C MET A 400 0.95 23.46 -29.21
N ARG A 401 1.06 24.20 -30.32
CA ARG A 401 1.78 25.48 -30.39
C ARG A 401 0.96 26.56 -31.08
N TRP A 402 1.19 27.82 -30.71
CA TRP A 402 0.58 28.98 -31.39
C TRP A 402 1.52 30.16 -31.43
N ARG A 403 1.46 30.95 -32.51
CA ARG A 403 2.33 32.10 -32.73
C ARG A 403 1.92 33.29 -31.85
N HIS A 404 2.89 33.90 -31.17
CA HIS A 404 2.67 35.14 -30.44
C HIS A 404 3.99 35.88 -30.19
N PRO A 405 4.06 37.23 -30.31
CA PRO A 405 5.29 38.01 -30.09
C PRO A 405 5.98 37.84 -28.72
N ALA A 406 5.22 37.45 -27.70
CA ALA A 406 5.73 37.14 -26.36
C ALA A 406 6.14 35.66 -26.16
N GLY A 407 6.11 34.84 -27.21
CA GLY A 407 6.45 33.42 -27.15
C GLY A 407 7.92 33.18 -26.72
N PRO A 408 8.18 32.23 -25.80
CA PRO A 408 9.53 31.89 -25.35
C PRO A 408 10.28 30.92 -26.26
N PHE A 409 9.63 30.37 -27.29
CA PHE A 409 10.23 29.42 -28.23
C PHE A 409 10.19 29.92 -29.67
N VAL A 410 11.08 29.41 -30.51
CA VAL A 410 11.05 29.53 -31.97
C VAL A 410 11.34 28.17 -32.59
N GLN A 411 10.90 27.94 -33.82
CA GLN A 411 11.15 26.66 -34.50
C GLN A 411 12.65 26.49 -34.79
N ASP A 412 13.19 25.29 -34.59
CA ASP A 412 14.56 24.95 -34.97
C ASP A 412 14.73 24.86 -36.49
N GLU A 413 15.85 25.37 -36.97
CA GLU A 413 16.15 25.53 -38.40
C GLU A 413 16.48 24.20 -39.10
N GLU A 414 16.93 23.17 -38.38
CA GLU A 414 17.29 21.85 -38.94
C GLU A 414 16.36 20.71 -38.46
N VAL A 415 15.62 20.93 -37.38
CA VAL A 415 14.74 19.92 -36.75
C VAL A 415 13.33 20.50 -36.61
N PRO A 416 12.49 20.49 -37.67
CA PRO A 416 11.23 21.27 -37.72
C PRO A 416 10.23 20.99 -36.58
N LEU A 417 10.31 19.81 -35.96
CA LEU A 417 9.47 19.43 -34.82
C LEU A 417 9.97 20.02 -33.49
N PHE A 418 11.26 20.34 -33.37
CA PHE A 418 11.87 20.88 -32.17
C PHE A 418 11.64 22.39 -32.07
N MET A 419 11.19 22.83 -30.90
CA MET A 419 11.00 24.23 -30.55
C MET A 419 12.14 24.65 -29.63
N ARG A 420 13.15 25.32 -30.18
CA ARG A 420 14.33 25.76 -29.42
C ARG A 420 14.01 26.98 -28.56
N PRO A 421 14.66 27.17 -27.40
CA PRO A 421 14.56 28.41 -26.63
C PRO A 421 14.89 29.63 -27.50
N ARG A 422 14.08 30.68 -27.34
CA ARG A 422 14.22 31.92 -28.09
C ARG A 422 15.40 32.75 -27.58
N ARG A 423 16.18 33.31 -28.51
CA ARG A 423 17.33 34.20 -28.26
C ARG A 423 16.91 35.66 -28.41
N LEU A 424 17.70 36.58 -27.83
CA LEU A 424 17.47 38.04 -27.95
C LEU A 424 17.48 38.54 -29.40
N THR A 425 18.16 37.84 -30.31
CA THR A 425 18.25 38.17 -31.74
C THR A 425 17.14 37.54 -32.59
N ASP A 426 16.30 36.67 -32.02
CA ASP A 426 15.22 36.03 -32.76
C ASP A 426 13.97 36.94 -32.84
N SER A 427 13.47 37.09 -34.06
CA SER A 427 12.25 37.82 -34.42
C SER A 427 11.05 37.46 -33.52
N PRO A 428 10.36 38.45 -32.91
CA PRO A 428 9.12 38.21 -32.19
C PRO A 428 8.02 37.56 -33.05
N GLN A 429 8.00 37.85 -34.35
CA GLN A 429 6.98 37.38 -35.28
C GLN A 429 7.08 35.85 -35.56
N ASP A 430 8.24 35.27 -35.26
CA ASP A 430 8.52 33.84 -35.40
C ASP A 430 8.43 33.08 -34.06
N ALA A 431 8.00 33.77 -33.00
CA ALA A 431 7.90 33.22 -31.65
C ALA A 431 6.57 32.48 -31.41
N PHE A 432 6.65 31.44 -30.58
CA PHE A 432 5.56 30.54 -30.24
C PHE A 432 5.45 30.34 -28.72
N PHE A 433 4.22 30.14 -28.26
CA PHE A 433 3.94 29.36 -27.07
C PHE A 433 3.74 27.89 -27.42
N MET A 434 3.96 27.01 -26.46
CA MET A 434 3.85 25.57 -26.62
C MET A 434 3.34 24.94 -25.31
N SER A 435 2.49 23.93 -25.43
CA SER A 435 1.91 23.16 -24.33
C SER A 435 1.60 21.73 -24.79
N PHE A 436 1.01 20.90 -23.93
CA PHE A 436 0.18 19.80 -24.43
C PHE A 436 -1.08 20.37 -25.10
N GLU A 437 -1.68 19.62 -26.01
CA GLU A 437 -3.02 19.94 -26.51
C GLU A 437 -4.08 19.78 -25.41
N GLY A 438 -5.13 20.61 -25.48
CA GLY A 438 -6.14 20.69 -24.42
C GLY A 438 -6.96 21.97 -24.50
N SER A 439 -8.04 22.02 -23.71
CA SER A 439 -8.95 23.17 -23.63
C SER A 439 -8.70 24.01 -22.38
N LEU A 440 -8.95 25.32 -22.41
CA LEU A 440 -8.84 26.17 -21.22
C LEU A 440 -10.15 26.14 -20.42
N ILE A 441 -10.15 25.44 -19.29
CA ILE A 441 -11.28 25.39 -18.35
C ILE A 441 -11.32 26.64 -17.47
N ASN A 442 -12.54 27.13 -17.17
CA ASN A 442 -12.79 28.33 -16.37
C ASN A 442 -11.96 29.57 -16.79
N TRP A 443 -11.67 29.68 -18.08
CA TRP A 443 -10.78 30.71 -18.62
C TRP A 443 -11.39 32.12 -18.53
N ASP A 444 -10.55 33.09 -18.17
CA ASP A 444 -10.92 34.51 -18.11
C ASP A 444 -10.84 35.23 -19.47
N GLY A 445 -10.53 34.50 -20.55
CA GLY A 445 -10.36 35.04 -21.90
C GLY A 445 -9.04 35.77 -22.13
N VAL A 446 -8.13 35.80 -21.14
CA VAL A 446 -6.91 36.63 -21.18
C VAL A 446 -5.64 35.85 -20.83
N ARG A 447 -5.62 35.11 -19.71
CA ARG A 447 -4.38 34.50 -19.19
C ARG A 447 -4.19 33.07 -19.69
N TRP A 448 -3.06 32.79 -20.32
CA TRP A 448 -2.63 31.42 -20.63
C TRP A 448 -1.85 30.85 -19.44
N THR A 449 -2.48 29.94 -18.70
CA THR A 449 -1.91 29.23 -17.55
C THR A 449 -2.31 27.77 -17.64
N SER A 450 -1.50 26.85 -17.13
CA SER A 450 -1.89 25.44 -16.99
C SER A 450 -2.88 25.29 -15.83
N ALA A 451 -3.91 24.47 -16.01
CA ALA A 451 -4.74 24.05 -14.89
C ALA A 451 -3.92 23.17 -13.93
N PRO A 452 -4.23 23.16 -12.62
CA PRO A 452 -3.76 22.12 -11.71
C PRO A 452 -4.11 20.73 -12.27
N THR A 453 -3.29 19.72 -12.02
CA THR A 453 -3.50 18.35 -12.52
C THR A 453 -4.89 17.83 -12.14
N ARG A 454 -5.52 17.06 -13.05
CA ARG A 454 -6.81 16.42 -12.77
C ARG A 454 -6.67 15.27 -11.77
N TYR A 455 -5.55 14.54 -11.85
CA TYR A 455 -5.20 13.41 -11.00
C TYR A 455 -3.79 13.65 -10.43
N GLY A 456 -3.73 14.28 -9.25
CA GLY A 456 -2.52 14.88 -8.67
C GLY A 456 -1.86 14.05 -7.56
N LEU A 457 -1.67 12.74 -7.76
CA LEU A 457 -1.00 11.83 -6.83
C LEU A 457 0.31 11.23 -7.41
N ASP A 458 1.39 11.33 -6.64
CA ASP A 458 2.56 10.43 -6.73
C ASP A 458 2.45 9.33 -5.67
N LEU A 459 2.09 8.11 -6.09
CA LEU A 459 1.91 6.97 -5.18
C LEU A 459 3.25 6.54 -4.56
N ASN A 460 4.38 6.75 -5.27
CA ASN A 460 5.72 6.51 -4.74
C ASN A 460 6.22 7.67 -3.84
N ARG A 461 5.29 8.49 -3.33
CA ARG A 461 5.46 9.40 -2.18
C ARG A 461 4.46 9.12 -1.06
N ASN A 462 3.67 8.05 -1.18
CA ASN A 462 2.60 7.69 -0.25
C ASN A 462 3.00 6.59 0.75
N PHE A 463 4.19 6.00 0.65
CA PHE A 463 4.65 4.96 1.57
C PHE A 463 5.17 5.55 2.90
N PRO A 464 5.27 4.78 4.00
CA PRO A 464 5.56 5.34 5.32
C PRO A 464 7.02 5.77 5.56
N ALA A 465 8.00 5.27 4.80
CA ALA A 465 9.40 5.63 5.02
C ALA A 465 9.65 7.13 4.87
N HIS A 466 9.97 7.80 5.98
CA HIS A 466 10.20 9.24 6.06
C HIS A 466 9.11 10.06 5.35
N TRP A 467 7.85 9.63 5.45
CA TRP A 467 6.74 10.36 4.82
C TRP A 467 6.60 11.77 5.40
N ALA A 468 6.38 12.73 4.52
CA ALA A 468 6.02 14.10 4.86
C ALA A 468 5.13 14.70 3.75
N PRO A 469 4.40 15.79 4.01
CA PRO A 469 3.67 16.52 2.99
C PRO A 469 4.57 16.88 1.80
N PHE A 470 4.24 16.34 0.63
CA PHE A 470 5.02 16.45 -0.61
C PHE A 470 4.24 17.27 -1.64
N SER A 471 4.94 18.08 -2.43
CA SER A 471 4.40 18.76 -3.60
C SER A 471 5.51 18.99 -4.63
N MET A 472 5.41 18.33 -5.78
CA MET A 472 6.33 18.51 -6.92
C MET A 472 5.60 18.23 -8.23
N PHE A 473 5.85 19.01 -9.28
CA PHE A 473 5.24 18.83 -10.61
C PHE A 473 3.70 18.74 -10.62
N GLY A 474 3.02 19.39 -9.65
CA GLY A 474 1.56 19.30 -9.49
C GLY A 474 1.07 17.94 -8.97
N GLN A 475 1.92 17.19 -8.26
CA GLN A 475 1.61 15.90 -7.64
C GLN A 475 1.86 16.01 -6.12
N ASP A 476 0.97 15.46 -5.29
CA ASP A 476 1.17 15.28 -3.85
C ASP A 476 1.43 13.81 -3.45
N GLY A 477 1.83 13.60 -2.19
CA GLY A 477 2.10 12.27 -1.62
C GLY A 477 0.95 11.67 -0.82
N GLY A 478 -0.29 12.11 -1.05
CA GLY A 478 -1.45 11.77 -0.24
C GLY A 478 -1.67 12.69 0.97
N ARG A 479 -2.76 12.46 1.71
CA ARG A 479 -3.12 13.24 2.91
C ARG A 479 -2.31 12.83 4.15
N TYR A 480 -1.90 11.57 4.19
CA TYR A 480 -1.10 10.89 5.22
C TYR A 480 -0.49 9.63 4.56
N PRO A 481 0.54 8.96 5.12
CA PRO A 481 1.10 7.78 4.47
C PRO A 481 0.05 6.67 4.36
N LEU A 482 0.00 6.01 3.21
CA LEU A 482 -0.92 4.91 2.91
C LEU A 482 -2.40 5.33 3.02
N SER A 483 -2.67 6.56 2.56
CA SER A 483 -4.02 7.11 2.35
C SER A 483 -4.69 6.62 1.06
N GLU A 484 -3.90 6.06 0.15
CA GLU A 484 -4.38 5.48 -1.11
C GLU A 484 -4.47 3.95 -0.95
N ILE A 485 -5.44 3.30 -1.60
CA ILE A 485 -5.71 1.88 -1.39
C ILE A 485 -4.60 1.00 -1.98
N GLU A 486 -4.01 1.43 -3.09
CA GLU A 486 -2.96 0.75 -3.82
C GLU A 486 -1.70 0.54 -2.97
N SER A 487 -1.21 1.61 -2.32
CA SER A 487 -0.05 1.55 -1.41
C SER A 487 -0.37 0.81 -0.11
N ARG A 488 -1.61 0.97 0.40
CA ARG A 488 -2.11 0.27 1.59
C ARG A 488 -2.07 -1.25 1.40
N VAL A 489 -2.74 -1.79 0.38
CA VAL A 489 -2.79 -3.25 0.19
C VAL A 489 -1.43 -3.83 -0.18
N MET A 490 -0.55 -3.04 -0.81
CA MET A 490 0.83 -3.43 -1.10
C MET A 490 1.64 -3.61 0.19
N ILE A 491 1.53 -2.68 1.14
CA ILE A 491 2.14 -2.78 2.47
C ILE A 491 1.59 -3.97 3.24
N ASP A 492 0.27 -4.13 3.28
CA ASP A 492 -0.38 -5.19 4.05
C ASP A 492 0.01 -6.58 3.47
N ALA A 493 0.09 -6.71 2.14
CA ALA A 493 0.54 -7.92 1.46
C ALA A 493 2.03 -8.24 1.67
N PHE A 494 2.89 -7.22 1.77
CA PHE A 494 4.32 -7.38 2.06
C PHE A 494 4.55 -7.77 3.53
N ALA A 495 3.88 -7.09 4.46
CA ALA A 495 3.93 -7.37 5.89
C ALA A 495 3.41 -8.78 6.24
N ALA A 496 2.36 -9.24 5.55
CA ALA A 496 1.85 -10.61 5.67
C ALA A 496 2.83 -11.71 5.18
N ARG A 497 3.97 -11.34 4.58
CA ARG A 497 4.99 -12.26 4.03
C ARG A 497 6.35 -12.05 4.73
N PRO A 498 6.49 -12.38 6.02
CA PRO A 498 7.69 -12.09 6.81
C PRO A 498 8.96 -12.84 6.38
N MET A 499 8.86 -13.76 5.41
CA MET A 499 10.01 -14.44 4.78
C MET A 499 10.58 -13.68 3.56
N LEU A 500 9.94 -12.61 3.08
CA LEU A 500 10.49 -11.77 2.00
C LEU A 500 11.85 -11.22 2.42
N SER A 501 12.90 -11.49 1.63
CA SER A 501 14.28 -11.14 1.97
C SER A 501 15.00 -10.29 0.91
N ALA A 502 14.37 -9.98 -0.22
CA ALA A 502 14.82 -8.95 -1.17
C ALA A 502 13.64 -8.51 -2.06
N GLY A 503 13.68 -7.29 -2.60
CA GLY A 503 12.61 -6.77 -3.46
C GLY A 503 13.07 -5.82 -4.57
N LEU A 504 12.30 -5.77 -5.65
CA LEU A 504 12.52 -4.92 -6.81
C LEU A 504 11.20 -4.26 -7.26
N THR A 505 11.16 -2.93 -7.33
CA THR A 505 10.05 -2.18 -7.95
C THR A 505 10.49 -1.66 -9.32
N ASN A 506 9.76 -2.01 -10.37
CA ASN A 506 10.05 -1.60 -11.74
C ASN A 506 9.37 -0.27 -12.08
N HIS A 507 10.17 0.64 -12.61
CA HIS A 507 9.82 2.02 -12.98
C HIS A 507 10.37 2.37 -14.38
N THR A 508 10.00 3.53 -14.91
CA THR A 508 10.65 4.13 -16.10
C THR A 508 10.69 5.67 -15.98
N TYR A 509 11.80 6.36 -16.28
CA TYR A 509 12.96 5.94 -17.06
C TYR A 509 14.26 6.57 -16.58
N THR A 510 15.39 5.88 -16.80
CA THR A 510 16.78 6.38 -16.67
C THR A 510 17.81 5.34 -17.20
N GLY A 511 17.50 4.04 -17.15
CA GLY A 511 18.45 2.95 -17.38
C GLY A 511 19.36 2.74 -16.18
N ALA A 512 18.78 2.65 -14.98
CA ALA A 512 19.55 2.52 -13.74
C ALA A 512 18.81 1.71 -12.66
N LEU A 513 19.59 1.00 -11.84
CA LEU A 513 19.14 0.42 -10.59
C LEU A 513 19.50 1.37 -9.45
N LEU A 514 18.48 1.98 -8.84
CA LEU A 514 18.63 2.92 -7.74
C LEU A 514 18.72 2.17 -6.40
N THR A 515 19.68 2.57 -5.56
CA THR A 515 19.98 1.95 -4.26
C THR A 515 20.01 2.98 -3.12
N GLN A 516 20.01 2.48 -1.89
CA GLN A 516 20.15 3.26 -0.65
C GLN A 516 21.47 4.06 -0.61
N PRO A 517 21.54 5.18 0.15
CA PRO A 517 20.46 5.77 0.95
C PRO A 517 19.47 6.61 0.13
N TYR A 518 18.23 6.79 0.58
CA TYR A 518 17.26 7.73 -0.03
C TYR A 518 17.28 9.16 0.56
N ARG A 519 17.98 9.36 1.69
CA ARG A 519 18.11 10.64 2.39
C ARG A 519 19.45 10.72 3.13
N GLN A 520 19.90 11.93 3.45
CA GLN A 520 21.20 12.15 4.12
C GLN A 520 21.21 11.59 5.55
N ASP A 521 20.11 11.72 6.29
CA ASP A 521 19.91 11.20 7.65
C ASP A 521 19.26 9.80 7.64
N SER A 522 19.74 8.93 6.73
CA SER A 522 19.22 7.57 6.58
C SER A 522 19.48 6.73 7.83
N PRO A 523 18.52 5.87 8.26
CA PRO A 523 18.75 4.92 9.34
C PRO A 523 19.55 3.68 8.88
N MET A 524 19.91 3.58 7.60
CA MET A 524 20.65 2.46 7.05
C MET A 524 22.15 2.56 7.41
N LYS A 525 22.72 1.49 7.98
CA LYS A 525 24.15 1.40 8.27
C LYS A 525 24.98 1.26 6.99
N ASP A 526 26.22 1.76 7.02
CA ASP A 526 27.18 1.67 5.90
C ASP A 526 27.39 0.22 5.40
N GLY A 527 27.34 -0.77 6.30
CA GLY A 527 27.42 -2.19 5.94
C GLY A 527 26.25 -2.66 5.06
N ASP A 528 25.02 -2.28 5.41
CA ASP A 528 23.82 -2.60 4.62
C ASP A 528 23.85 -1.85 3.28
N VAL A 529 24.23 -0.56 3.28
CA VAL A 529 24.38 0.25 2.05
C VAL A 529 25.42 -0.36 1.11
N THR A 530 26.59 -0.74 1.63
CA THR A 530 27.69 -1.37 0.86
C THR A 530 27.27 -2.73 0.30
N LEU A 531 26.59 -3.56 1.09
CA LEU A 531 26.03 -4.84 0.64
C LEU A 531 25.02 -4.61 -0.48
N MET A 532 24.07 -3.69 -0.29
CA MET A 532 23.03 -3.38 -1.28
C MET A 532 23.63 -2.90 -2.61
N GLU A 533 24.62 -2.00 -2.57
CA GLU A 533 25.29 -1.50 -3.77
C GLU A 533 26.13 -2.58 -4.48
N THR A 534 26.78 -3.47 -3.72
CA THR A 534 27.54 -4.60 -4.28
C THR A 534 26.62 -5.55 -5.05
N LEU A 535 25.50 -5.95 -4.42
CA LEU A 535 24.46 -6.77 -5.06
C LEU A 535 23.85 -6.07 -6.28
N ALA A 536 23.62 -4.75 -6.23
CA ALA A 536 23.12 -3.98 -7.37
C ALA A 536 24.09 -4.03 -8.57
N LYS A 537 25.40 -3.91 -8.34
CA LYS A 537 26.43 -3.96 -9.39
C LYS A 537 26.46 -5.32 -10.09
N GLU A 538 26.40 -6.41 -9.32
CA GLU A 538 26.30 -7.77 -9.86
C GLU A 538 24.96 -8.00 -10.60
N ALA A 539 23.86 -7.45 -10.08
CA ALA A 539 22.55 -7.58 -10.71
C ALA A 539 22.46 -6.90 -12.09
N VAL A 540 23.11 -5.75 -12.29
CA VAL A 540 23.09 -5.03 -13.58
C VAL A 540 24.17 -5.47 -14.58
N GLU A 541 25.06 -6.41 -14.24
CA GLU A 541 26.18 -6.77 -15.10
C GLU A 541 25.73 -7.21 -16.52
N GLY A 542 26.31 -6.61 -17.56
CA GLY A 542 25.97 -6.88 -18.96
C GLY A 542 24.58 -6.39 -19.42
N THR A 543 23.79 -5.73 -18.56
CA THR A 543 22.48 -5.16 -18.95
C THR A 543 22.59 -3.79 -19.62
N GLY A 544 23.67 -3.07 -19.36
CA GLY A 544 23.84 -1.66 -19.75
C GLY A 544 23.28 -0.65 -18.73
N TYR A 545 22.59 -1.10 -17.67
CA TYR A 545 22.14 -0.21 -16.61
C TYR A 545 23.28 0.22 -15.67
N ARG A 546 23.12 1.42 -15.10
CA ARG A 546 24.01 1.96 -14.05
C ARG A 546 23.47 1.62 -12.67
N VAL A 547 24.34 1.62 -11.65
CA VAL A 547 23.92 1.67 -10.23
C VAL A 547 24.07 3.10 -9.75
N ILE A 548 23.05 3.66 -9.09
CA ILE A 548 23.03 5.04 -8.60
C ILE A 548 22.51 5.04 -7.16
N ARG A 549 23.22 5.67 -6.22
CA ARG A 549 22.70 5.92 -4.86
C ARG A 549 21.72 7.08 -4.93
N VAL A 550 20.53 6.96 -4.34
CA VAL A 550 19.52 8.02 -4.51
C VAL A 550 19.95 9.33 -3.85
N CYS A 551 20.44 9.26 -2.61
CA CYS A 551 21.17 10.34 -1.96
C CYS A 551 22.68 10.01 -1.98
N PRO A 552 23.55 10.90 -2.52
CA PRO A 552 23.25 12.22 -3.09
C PRO A 552 22.98 12.22 -4.61
N ASP A 553 23.21 11.11 -5.33
CA ASP A 553 23.46 11.13 -6.78
C ASP A 553 22.18 11.22 -7.66
N PHE A 554 20.98 11.01 -7.10
CA PHE A 554 19.69 11.07 -7.78
C PHE A 554 18.69 12.04 -7.10
N MET A 555 19.19 13.19 -6.63
CA MET A 555 18.41 14.21 -5.93
C MET A 555 18.00 15.36 -6.86
N TYR A 556 16.71 15.69 -6.94
CA TYR A 556 16.21 16.86 -7.70
C TYR A 556 16.62 18.20 -7.07
N ASP A 557 16.62 18.25 -5.74
CA ASP A 557 17.08 19.36 -4.91
C ASP A 557 17.93 18.74 -3.79
N PRO A 558 19.26 18.95 -3.75
CA PRO A 558 20.13 18.35 -2.73
C PRO A 558 19.74 18.68 -1.28
N LYS A 559 18.84 19.65 -1.06
CA LYS A 559 18.34 20.04 0.27
C LYS A 559 16.98 19.43 0.62
N LYS A 560 16.35 18.65 -0.27
CA LYS A 560 15.02 18.07 -0.06
C LYS A 560 15.03 16.57 -0.29
N SER A 561 14.89 15.81 0.80
CA SER A 561 14.75 14.35 0.79
C SER A 561 13.62 13.89 -0.13
N ILE A 562 13.81 12.75 -0.81
CA ILE A 562 12.73 12.07 -1.52
C ILE A 562 11.97 11.22 -0.49
N VAL A 563 10.78 11.71 -0.10
CA VAL A 563 9.96 11.16 0.99
C VAL A 563 9.00 10.07 0.52
N GLY A 564 8.65 9.14 1.41
CA GLY A 564 7.54 8.20 1.22
C GLY A 564 7.70 7.22 0.06
N VAL A 565 8.93 6.75 -0.18
CA VAL A 565 9.28 5.84 -1.30
C VAL A 565 9.09 4.38 -0.91
N TRP A 566 8.64 3.56 -1.86
CA TRP A 566 8.40 2.14 -1.66
C TRP A 566 9.68 1.34 -1.38
N ALA A 567 10.70 1.45 -2.25
CA ALA A 567 11.99 0.79 -2.05
C ALA A 567 12.70 1.23 -0.76
N ASP A 568 12.52 2.48 -0.32
CA ASP A 568 13.03 2.93 0.98
C ASP A 568 12.26 2.28 2.13
N THR A 569 10.95 2.07 1.98
CA THR A 569 10.13 1.37 2.98
C THR A 569 10.53 -0.10 3.14
N MET A 570 10.82 -0.82 2.05
CA MET A 570 11.38 -2.18 2.15
C MET A 570 12.62 -2.21 3.05
N SER A 571 13.61 -1.34 2.81
CA SER A 571 14.87 -1.36 3.54
C SER A 571 14.79 -0.75 4.95
N SER A 572 14.23 0.45 5.10
CA SER A 572 14.31 1.23 6.34
C SER A 572 13.28 0.83 7.40
N VAL A 573 12.11 0.32 6.97
CA VAL A 573 10.99 -0.12 7.83
C VAL A 573 10.99 -1.63 8.01
N PHE A 574 11.13 -2.41 6.93
CA PHE A 574 11.12 -3.89 7.03
C PHE A 574 12.52 -4.52 7.10
N GLY A 575 13.60 -3.79 6.84
CA GLY A 575 14.96 -4.36 6.81
C GLY A 575 15.18 -5.35 5.66
N VAL A 576 14.43 -5.19 4.57
CA VAL A 576 14.53 -6.00 3.34
C VAL A 576 15.19 -5.16 2.25
N PRO A 577 16.28 -5.61 1.60
CA PRO A 577 16.92 -4.83 0.54
C PRO A 577 15.97 -4.62 -0.63
N GLY A 578 15.46 -3.39 -0.75
CA GLY A 578 14.59 -2.94 -1.83
C GLY A 578 15.32 -2.05 -2.82
N TYR A 579 15.05 -2.25 -4.11
CA TYR A 579 15.64 -1.46 -5.20
C TYR A 579 14.56 -0.91 -6.14
N THR A 580 14.83 0.26 -6.71
CA THR A 580 14.01 0.83 -7.79
C THR A 580 14.76 0.65 -9.10
N LEU A 581 14.19 -0.11 -10.04
CA LEU A 581 14.77 -0.28 -11.38
C LEU A 581 14.08 0.67 -12.36
N GLU A 582 14.77 1.75 -12.71
CA GLU A 582 14.39 2.65 -13.78
C GLU A 582 14.78 2.03 -15.12
N LEU A 583 13.87 1.21 -15.67
CA LEU A 583 13.98 0.63 -17.01
C LEU A 583 14.01 1.75 -18.07
N TRP A 584 14.55 1.45 -19.24
CA TRP A 584 14.66 2.32 -20.42
C TRP A 584 15.56 3.55 -20.24
N ASN A 585 16.43 3.79 -21.23
CA ASN A 585 17.25 5.00 -21.32
C ASN A 585 17.03 5.65 -22.71
N PRO A 586 16.03 6.55 -22.85
CA PRO A 586 15.72 7.18 -24.13
C PRO A 586 16.90 8.01 -24.65
N TYR A 587 17.67 8.63 -23.75
CA TYR A 587 18.85 9.43 -24.11
C TYR A 587 19.95 8.54 -24.69
N GLY A 588 20.27 7.44 -24.01
CA GLY A 588 21.24 6.45 -24.48
C GLY A 588 20.85 5.82 -25.82
N HIS A 589 19.55 5.52 -26.02
CA HIS A 589 19.01 5.07 -27.31
C HIS A 589 19.23 6.09 -28.43
N CYS A 590 19.06 7.39 -28.12
CA CYS A 590 19.36 8.48 -29.04
C CYS A 590 20.86 8.79 -29.20
N GLY A 591 21.76 8.05 -28.55
CA GLY A 591 23.20 8.25 -28.62
C GLY A 591 23.73 9.44 -27.82
N VAL A 592 22.99 9.91 -26.80
CA VAL A 592 23.36 11.03 -25.95
C VAL A 592 23.41 10.64 -24.47
N GLU A 593 24.49 10.99 -23.78
CA GLU A 593 24.67 10.64 -22.36
C GLU A 593 24.07 11.69 -21.43
N VAL A 594 23.36 11.22 -20.40
CA VAL A 594 22.90 12.02 -19.27
C VAL A 594 23.54 11.48 -17.99
N PRO A 595 24.70 12.03 -17.55
CA PRO A 595 25.42 11.53 -16.38
C PRO A 595 24.74 11.87 -15.05
N ARG A 596 23.98 12.98 -14.98
CA ARG A 596 23.25 13.45 -13.80
C ARG A 596 21.76 13.62 -14.13
N PRO A 597 20.93 12.55 -14.12
CA PRO A 597 19.55 12.60 -14.59
C PRO A 597 18.67 13.59 -13.82
N ALA A 598 18.76 13.62 -12.48
CA ALA A 598 17.94 14.50 -11.65
C ALA A 598 18.18 16.00 -11.93
N GLU A 599 19.44 16.40 -12.15
CA GLU A 599 19.82 17.76 -12.55
C GLU A 599 19.34 18.08 -13.97
N PHE A 600 19.48 17.13 -14.90
CA PHE A 600 18.97 17.28 -16.28
C PHE A 600 17.44 17.45 -16.31
N PHE A 601 16.69 16.73 -15.47
CA PHE A 601 15.23 16.89 -15.39
C PHE A 601 14.82 18.28 -14.84
N ALA A 602 15.65 18.90 -13.99
CA ALA A 602 15.41 20.25 -13.48
C ALA A 602 15.86 21.36 -14.46
N ASN A 603 16.92 21.10 -15.23
CA ASN A 603 17.49 22.03 -16.20
C ASN A 603 18.00 21.28 -17.46
N PRO A 604 17.11 20.97 -18.43
CA PRO A 604 17.47 20.13 -19.56
C PRO A 604 18.27 20.91 -20.61
N ASP A 605 19.39 20.34 -21.05
CA ASP A 605 20.19 20.88 -22.15
C ASP A 605 19.38 20.82 -23.47
N PRO A 606 19.11 21.96 -24.14
CA PRO A 606 18.42 21.99 -25.42
C PRO A 606 19.10 21.16 -26.51
N ALA A 607 20.42 20.96 -26.47
CA ALA A 607 21.14 20.15 -27.45
C ALA A 607 20.79 18.64 -27.32
N VAL A 608 20.62 18.15 -26.08
CA VAL A 608 20.19 16.77 -25.81
C VAL A 608 18.73 16.57 -26.26
N LEU A 609 17.85 17.52 -25.94
CA LEU A 609 16.45 17.49 -26.38
C LEU A 609 16.34 17.53 -27.92
N ARG A 610 17.13 18.39 -28.58
CA ARG A 610 17.22 18.50 -30.04
C ARG A 610 17.67 17.19 -30.69
N ALA A 611 18.70 16.55 -30.13
CA ALA A 611 19.21 15.27 -30.62
C ALA A 611 18.14 14.16 -30.49
N MET A 612 17.45 14.11 -29.34
CA MET A 612 16.35 13.18 -29.10
C MET A 612 15.18 13.38 -30.07
N VAL A 613 14.71 14.63 -30.27
CA VAL A 613 13.63 14.94 -31.22
C VAL A 613 14.04 14.59 -32.65
N ARG A 614 15.29 14.90 -33.05
CA ARG A 614 15.85 14.53 -34.36
C ARG A 614 15.86 13.01 -34.56
N HIS A 615 16.31 12.26 -33.55
CA HIS A 615 16.39 10.80 -33.61
C HIS A 615 15.00 10.17 -33.78
N PHE A 616 14.02 10.53 -32.94
CA PHE A 616 12.67 9.99 -33.05
C PHE A 616 11.94 10.48 -34.30
N SER A 617 12.23 11.69 -34.81
CA SER A 617 11.66 12.16 -36.09
C SER A 617 12.10 11.34 -37.32
N ALA A 618 13.17 10.53 -37.19
CA ALA A 618 13.60 9.60 -38.23
C ALA A 618 12.94 8.20 -38.10
N GLN A 619 12.22 7.94 -37.00
CA GLN A 619 11.54 6.66 -36.77
C GLN A 619 10.05 6.76 -37.16
N PRO A 620 9.53 5.88 -38.06
CA PRO A 620 8.12 5.87 -38.42
C PRO A 620 7.19 5.71 -37.21
N GLY A 621 6.20 6.59 -37.08
CA GLY A 621 5.19 6.54 -36.01
C GLY A 621 5.63 7.08 -34.65
N ALA A 622 6.92 7.39 -34.44
CA ALA A 622 7.42 7.96 -33.19
C ALA A 622 7.08 9.46 -33.02
N THR A 623 6.67 10.14 -34.11
CA THR A 623 6.28 11.55 -34.11
C THR A 623 5.11 11.84 -35.05
N SER A 624 4.42 12.96 -34.80
CA SER A 624 3.47 13.58 -35.72
C SER A 624 3.98 14.98 -36.10
N PRO A 625 4.05 15.35 -37.40
CA PRO A 625 4.46 16.69 -37.82
C PRO A 625 3.42 17.74 -37.40
N TRP A 626 3.84 18.99 -37.29
CA TRP A 626 2.92 20.11 -37.04
C TRP A 626 1.83 20.22 -38.11
N ARG A 627 0.56 20.26 -37.68
CA ARG A 627 -0.64 20.37 -38.53
C ARG A 627 -1.52 21.50 -38.02
N PRO A 628 -2.07 22.37 -38.89
CA PRO A 628 -3.01 23.40 -38.48
C PRO A 628 -4.27 22.82 -37.83
N PHE A 629 -4.73 23.46 -36.76
CA PHE A 629 -5.99 23.18 -36.06
C PHE A 629 -6.65 24.50 -35.64
N ASP A 630 -7.98 24.56 -35.67
CA ASP A 630 -8.72 25.75 -35.24
C ASP A 630 -9.22 25.54 -33.80
N HIS A 631 -8.49 26.08 -32.83
CA HIS A 631 -8.77 25.88 -31.42
C HIS A 631 -9.96 26.76 -30.99
N PRO A 632 -11.05 26.21 -30.42
CA PRO A 632 -12.28 26.95 -30.13
C PRO A 632 -12.12 28.22 -29.27
N GLN A 633 -11.03 28.31 -28.50
CA GLN A 633 -10.73 29.43 -27.60
C GLN A 633 -9.47 30.22 -27.98
N LEU A 634 -8.59 29.68 -28.83
CA LEU A 634 -7.29 30.30 -29.17
C LEU A 634 -7.20 30.69 -30.65
N GLY A 635 -8.14 30.25 -31.49
CA GLY A 635 -8.07 30.40 -32.93
C GLY A 635 -7.00 29.49 -33.53
N PRO A 636 -6.27 29.94 -34.58
CA PRO A 636 -5.29 29.11 -35.27
C PRO A 636 -4.13 28.64 -34.37
N VAL A 637 -4.03 27.32 -34.18
CA VAL A 637 -2.92 26.63 -33.52
C VAL A 637 -2.34 25.57 -34.45
N GLU A 638 -1.24 24.92 -34.04
CA GLU A 638 -0.73 23.72 -34.69
C GLU A 638 -0.61 22.59 -33.66
N LEU A 639 -1.08 21.39 -34.01
CA LEU A 639 -0.93 20.15 -33.23
C LEU A 639 0.19 19.29 -33.82
N GLY A 640 0.92 18.56 -32.98
CA GLY A 640 2.02 17.69 -33.40
C GLY A 640 2.85 17.20 -32.21
N GLY A 641 4.02 16.63 -32.47
CA GLY A 641 5.00 16.29 -31.42
C GLY A 641 5.44 14.83 -31.44
N ILE A 642 6.00 14.38 -30.31
CA ILE A 642 6.52 13.03 -30.12
C ILE A 642 5.44 12.13 -29.48
N ASP A 643 5.36 10.83 -29.83
CA ASP A 643 4.68 9.83 -28.99
C ASP A 643 5.47 9.68 -27.69
N TYR A 644 5.19 10.55 -26.74
CA TYR A 644 5.86 10.60 -25.44
C TYR A 644 5.84 9.24 -24.73
N MET A 645 4.75 8.48 -24.89
CA MET A 645 4.52 7.24 -24.18
C MET A 645 5.36 6.08 -24.70
N ARG A 646 5.65 6.02 -26.02
CA ARG A 646 6.44 4.95 -26.67
C ARG A 646 7.81 5.40 -27.19
N THR A 647 8.34 6.50 -26.68
CA THR A 647 9.70 6.97 -27.02
C THR A 647 10.48 7.42 -25.79
N ILE A 648 9.89 8.30 -24.97
CA ILE A 648 10.55 8.92 -23.82
C ILE A 648 10.20 8.16 -22.55
N ARG A 649 8.90 8.00 -22.27
CA ARG A 649 8.43 7.31 -21.05
C ARG A 649 8.71 5.81 -21.11
N ASN A 650 8.39 5.15 -22.23
CA ASN A 650 8.67 3.75 -22.48
C ASN A 650 9.39 3.57 -23.84
N PRO A 651 10.09 2.44 -24.08
CA PRO A 651 10.66 2.10 -25.37
C PRO A 651 9.63 2.08 -26.52
N PRO A 652 10.09 2.29 -27.77
CA PRO A 652 9.35 1.85 -28.95
C PRO A 652 9.05 0.35 -28.88
N LEU A 653 7.94 -0.09 -29.47
CA LEU A 653 7.48 -1.48 -29.34
C LEU A 653 8.52 -2.52 -29.80
N ALA A 654 9.34 -2.19 -30.80
CA ALA A 654 10.43 -3.04 -31.28
C ALA A 654 11.52 -3.30 -30.22
N GLU A 655 11.73 -2.37 -29.28
CA GLU A 655 12.75 -2.45 -28.22
C GLU A 655 12.21 -3.07 -26.93
N LEU A 656 10.87 -3.12 -26.75
CA LEU A 656 10.20 -3.57 -25.53
C LEU A 656 10.69 -4.95 -25.06
N ARG A 657 10.84 -5.90 -25.98
CA ARG A 657 11.30 -7.26 -25.66
C ARG A 657 12.71 -7.29 -25.09
N ALA A 658 13.62 -6.50 -25.66
CA ALA A 658 14.99 -6.40 -25.19
C ALA A 658 15.04 -5.71 -23.82
N GLU A 659 14.20 -4.69 -23.61
CA GLU A 659 14.08 -3.98 -22.32
C GLU A 659 13.51 -4.87 -21.22
N CYS A 660 12.42 -5.61 -21.49
CA CYS A 660 11.87 -6.60 -20.56
C CYS A 660 12.88 -7.71 -20.22
N HIS A 661 13.70 -8.14 -21.19
CA HIS A 661 14.77 -9.11 -20.94
C HIS A 661 15.88 -8.54 -20.03
N ARG A 662 16.33 -7.29 -20.25
CA ARG A 662 17.26 -6.60 -19.34
C ARG A 662 16.72 -6.52 -17.91
N GLY A 663 15.44 -6.15 -17.74
CA GLY A 663 14.77 -6.14 -16.43
C GLY A 663 14.69 -7.52 -15.78
N PHE A 664 14.37 -8.57 -16.55
CA PHE A 664 14.38 -9.95 -16.06
C PHE A 664 15.76 -10.40 -15.57
N LEU A 665 16.86 -10.04 -16.23
CA LEU A 665 18.21 -10.40 -15.78
C LEU A 665 18.53 -9.81 -14.40
N VAL A 666 18.12 -8.57 -14.14
CA VAL A 666 18.26 -7.93 -12.81
C VAL A 666 17.45 -8.70 -11.76
N ALA A 667 16.17 -9.00 -12.05
CA ALA A 667 15.29 -9.73 -11.14
C ALA A 667 15.77 -11.17 -10.85
N ASP A 668 16.20 -11.92 -11.88
CA ASP A 668 16.66 -13.30 -11.74
C ASP A 668 17.97 -13.41 -10.93
N ARG A 669 18.80 -12.37 -10.96
CA ARG A 669 20.02 -12.27 -10.15
C ARG A 669 19.72 -11.85 -8.71
N LEU A 670 18.90 -10.83 -8.48
CA LEU A 670 18.57 -10.38 -7.11
C LEU A 670 17.89 -11.47 -6.28
N ARG A 671 17.00 -12.30 -6.88
CA ARG A 671 16.42 -13.45 -6.17
C ARG A 671 17.44 -14.52 -5.75
N LEU A 672 18.66 -14.55 -6.30
CA LEU A 672 19.70 -15.49 -5.88
C LEU A 672 20.40 -15.04 -4.58
N ALA A 673 20.16 -13.82 -4.11
CA ALA A 673 20.75 -13.29 -2.89
C ALA A 673 20.06 -13.80 -1.60
N LEU A 674 18.86 -14.38 -1.68
CA LEU A 674 18.06 -14.77 -0.50
C LEU A 674 18.84 -15.69 0.48
N PRO A 675 18.54 -15.63 1.80
CA PRO A 675 19.09 -16.57 2.78
C PRO A 675 18.68 -18.01 2.46
N ARG A 676 19.55 -18.97 2.78
CA ARG A 676 19.30 -20.40 2.52
C ARG A 676 19.73 -21.22 3.73
N VAL A 677 18.84 -21.31 4.72
CA VAL A 677 19.09 -22.06 5.95
C VAL A 677 18.83 -23.55 5.73
N GLN A 678 19.75 -24.39 6.19
CA GLN A 678 19.55 -25.83 6.32
C GLN A 678 19.72 -26.24 7.79
N ALA A 679 19.12 -27.36 8.15
CA ALA A 679 19.13 -27.89 9.51
C ALA A 679 19.72 -29.30 9.53
N GLN A 680 20.57 -29.58 10.51
CA GLN A 680 21.16 -30.89 10.77
C GLN A 680 20.96 -31.25 12.23
N LEU A 681 20.42 -32.45 12.50
CA LEU A 681 20.24 -32.98 13.84
C LEU A 681 21.31 -34.07 14.09
N VAL A 682 22.02 -33.99 15.21
CA VAL A 682 23.03 -34.94 15.65
C VAL A 682 22.64 -35.42 17.05
N ILE A 683 22.65 -36.74 17.27
CA ILE A 683 22.36 -37.37 18.57
C ILE A 683 23.62 -38.13 18.99
N GLN A 684 24.07 -37.93 20.22
CA GLN A 684 25.26 -38.58 20.79
C GLN A 684 24.94 -39.24 22.13
N GLY A 685 25.52 -40.43 22.34
CA GLY A 685 25.29 -41.26 23.52
C GLY A 685 24.65 -42.61 23.18
N GLU A 686 24.99 -43.64 23.95
CA GLU A 686 24.57 -45.03 23.74
C GLU A 686 23.89 -45.59 25.01
N GLY A 687 23.03 -46.59 24.84
CA GLY A 687 22.30 -47.24 25.93
C GLY A 687 21.14 -46.40 26.50
N SER A 688 20.75 -46.69 27.74
CA SER A 688 19.60 -46.08 28.43
C SER A 688 19.93 -44.77 29.17
N GLY A 689 21.16 -44.26 29.03
CA GLY A 689 21.60 -43.03 29.68
C GLY A 689 21.11 -41.74 28.99
N PRO A 690 21.40 -40.56 29.57
CA PRO A 690 21.15 -39.28 28.93
C PRO A 690 21.94 -39.13 27.63
N ARG A 691 21.27 -38.61 26.59
CA ARG A 691 21.85 -38.37 25.25
C ARG A 691 21.84 -36.90 24.90
N LEU A 692 22.93 -36.46 24.29
CA LEU A 692 23.07 -35.12 23.76
C LEU A 692 22.32 -35.04 22.42
N VAL A 693 21.37 -34.12 22.30
CA VAL A 693 20.67 -33.79 21.07
C VAL A 693 21.13 -32.41 20.64
N GLN A 694 21.80 -32.32 19.50
CA GLN A 694 22.31 -31.07 18.95
C GLN A 694 21.66 -30.79 17.59
N LEU A 695 20.94 -29.68 17.49
CA LEU A 695 20.47 -29.14 16.21
C LEU A 695 21.41 -28.01 15.78
N GLN A 696 22.00 -28.14 14.58
CA GLN A 696 22.72 -27.07 13.91
C GLN A 696 21.83 -26.49 12.81
N LEU A 697 21.69 -25.17 12.78
CA LEU A 697 21.23 -24.43 11.61
C LEU A 697 22.44 -23.78 10.92
N GLU A 698 22.43 -23.73 9.59
CA GLU A 698 23.51 -23.17 8.79
C GLU A 698 22.96 -22.39 7.59
N ASN A 699 23.33 -21.11 7.47
CA ASN A 699 22.94 -20.25 6.36
C ASN A 699 23.98 -20.32 5.23
N PHE A 700 23.55 -20.85 4.08
CA PHE A 700 24.35 -20.90 2.85
C PHE A 700 24.00 -19.78 1.85
N GLY A 701 23.09 -18.87 2.20
CA GLY A 701 22.64 -17.77 1.35
C GLY A 701 23.59 -16.57 1.36
N CYS A 702 23.36 -15.64 0.43
CA CYS A 702 24.16 -14.42 0.33
C CYS A 702 23.80 -13.44 1.46
N LEU A 703 22.51 -13.16 1.62
CA LEU A 703 21.97 -12.34 2.69
C LEU A 703 21.97 -13.09 4.03
N SER A 704 21.99 -12.33 5.12
CA SER A 704 21.82 -12.89 6.46
C SER A 704 20.42 -13.48 6.62
N SER A 705 20.24 -14.32 7.63
CA SER A 705 18.91 -14.79 8.05
C SER A 705 17.95 -13.67 8.49
N ALA A 706 18.41 -12.42 8.62
CA ALA A 706 17.58 -11.25 8.87
C ALA A 706 17.23 -10.45 7.60
N GLY A 707 17.95 -10.65 6.49
CA GLY A 707 17.98 -9.75 5.35
C GLY A 707 19.10 -8.71 5.52
N LEU A 708 18.75 -7.54 6.04
CA LEU A 708 19.69 -6.47 6.43
C LEU A 708 19.90 -6.42 7.95
N ALA A 709 21.01 -5.84 8.41
CA ALA A 709 21.23 -5.57 9.83
C ALA A 709 20.13 -4.64 10.40
N ARG A 710 19.63 -3.72 9.57
CA ARG A 710 18.44 -2.90 9.87
C ARG A 710 17.22 -3.70 10.34
N ALA A 711 17.00 -4.91 9.82
CA ALA A 711 15.83 -5.74 10.21
C ALA A 711 15.89 -6.18 11.68
N GLU A 712 17.10 -6.36 12.22
CA GLU A 712 17.33 -6.76 13.61
C GLU A 712 17.11 -5.58 14.56
N GLU A 713 17.49 -4.36 14.15
CA GLU A 713 17.34 -3.13 14.94
C GLU A 713 15.88 -2.77 15.20
N VAL A 714 15.00 -3.01 14.22
CA VAL A 714 13.57 -2.67 14.30
C VAL A 714 12.69 -3.88 14.62
N GLY A 715 13.28 -5.05 14.87
CA GLY A 715 12.53 -6.30 15.16
C GLY A 715 11.68 -6.82 14.00
N ALA A 716 11.96 -6.42 12.75
CA ALA A 716 11.17 -6.82 11.58
C ALA A 716 11.55 -8.20 11.00
N ALA A 717 12.70 -8.76 11.39
CA ALA A 717 13.07 -10.12 11.03
C ALA A 717 12.49 -11.14 12.03
N PRO A 718 11.88 -12.25 11.58
CA PRO A 718 11.50 -13.35 12.46
C PRO A 718 12.72 -13.94 13.19
N PRO A 719 12.57 -14.46 14.42
CA PRO A 719 13.70 -14.90 15.23
C PRO A 719 14.34 -16.20 14.71
N VAL A 720 15.63 -16.38 15.00
CA VAL A 720 16.30 -17.69 14.91
C VAL A 720 16.07 -18.45 16.22
N SER A 721 15.41 -19.62 16.13
CA SER A 721 14.93 -20.37 17.30
C SER A 721 14.71 -21.85 16.99
N ALA A 722 14.72 -22.68 18.02
CA ALA A 722 14.34 -24.09 17.92
C ALA A 722 13.58 -24.57 19.16
N LEU A 723 12.61 -25.46 18.93
CA LEU A 723 11.78 -26.12 19.94
C LEU A 723 11.96 -27.64 19.81
N LEU A 724 12.34 -28.30 20.90
CA LEU A 724 12.39 -29.75 21.00
C LEU A 724 11.11 -30.30 21.63
N GLU A 725 10.29 -30.96 20.83
CA GLU A 725 9.11 -31.71 21.27
C GLU A 725 9.53 -33.16 21.59
N LEU A 726 9.10 -33.67 22.74
CA LEU A 726 9.39 -35.03 23.19
C LEU A 726 8.15 -35.93 23.08
N GLY A 727 8.32 -37.09 22.45
CA GLY A 727 7.31 -38.14 22.44
C GLY A 727 7.19 -38.88 23.79
N PRO A 728 6.17 -39.73 23.95
CA PRO A 728 5.99 -40.55 25.15
C PRO A 728 7.23 -41.40 25.45
N GLY A 729 7.61 -41.49 26.73
CA GLY A 729 8.77 -42.28 27.17
C GLY A 729 10.10 -41.51 27.22
N LEU A 730 10.11 -40.23 26.83
CA LEU A 730 11.27 -39.34 26.92
C LEU A 730 11.13 -38.27 28.00
N ARG A 731 12.25 -37.92 28.63
CA ARG A 731 12.40 -36.83 29.61
C ARG A 731 13.48 -35.85 29.13
N LEU A 732 13.22 -34.55 29.26
CA LEU A 732 14.25 -33.51 29.13
C LEU A 732 15.07 -33.47 30.43
N VAL A 733 16.38 -33.64 30.32
CA VAL A 733 17.34 -33.67 31.45
C VAL A 733 18.07 -32.33 31.59
N HIS A 734 18.40 -31.69 30.46
CA HIS A 734 19.10 -30.40 30.45
C HIS A 734 18.76 -29.59 29.19
N GLY A 735 18.83 -28.26 29.32
CA GLY A 735 18.44 -27.29 28.30
C GLY A 735 16.96 -26.89 28.43
N ALA A 736 16.63 -25.66 28.05
CA ALA A 736 15.24 -25.25 27.87
C ALA A 736 14.68 -25.91 26.60
N ALA A 737 13.41 -26.32 26.61
CA ALA A 737 12.77 -27.00 25.47
C ALA A 737 12.76 -26.11 24.21
N GLU A 738 12.45 -24.82 24.39
CA GLU A 738 12.65 -23.78 23.37
C GLU A 738 13.96 -23.01 23.65
N GLN A 739 14.71 -22.72 22.60
CA GLN A 739 15.96 -21.97 22.63
C GLN A 739 15.99 -20.95 21.50
N ALA A 740 16.49 -19.74 21.78
CA ALA A 740 16.67 -18.67 20.80
C ALA A 740 18.17 -18.46 20.51
N HIS A 741 18.48 -17.95 19.33
CA HIS A 741 19.86 -17.63 18.92
C HIS A 741 19.88 -16.30 18.15
N ALA A 742 21.06 -15.67 18.10
CA ALA A 742 21.28 -14.55 17.19
C ALA A 742 21.11 -14.98 15.72
N HIS A 743 20.83 -14.01 14.85
CA HIS A 743 20.79 -14.24 13.41
C HIS A 743 22.11 -14.83 12.87
N MET A 744 22.01 -15.70 11.88
CA MET A 744 23.16 -16.19 11.12
C MET A 744 23.49 -15.21 9.98
N ASP A 745 24.77 -14.90 9.82
CA ASP A 745 25.32 -14.15 8.68
C ASP A 745 25.09 -14.91 7.37
N GLY A 746 25.12 -14.19 6.25
CA GLY A 746 25.24 -14.74 4.90
C GLY A 746 26.59 -14.38 4.30
N TRP A 747 27.05 -15.14 3.29
CA TRP A 747 28.39 -14.93 2.73
C TRP A 747 28.56 -13.58 2.01
N GLY A 748 27.46 -12.91 1.65
CA GLY A 748 27.48 -11.56 1.07
C GLY A 748 27.99 -10.50 2.04
N GLY A 749 27.70 -10.64 3.34
CA GLY A 749 28.19 -9.72 4.36
C GLY A 749 29.73 -9.69 4.46
N ALA A 750 30.39 -10.81 4.16
CA ALA A 750 31.84 -10.91 4.08
C ALA A 750 32.44 -10.15 2.87
N ARG A 751 31.63 -9.63 1.94
CA ARG A 751 32.08 -8.71 0.88
C ARG A 751 32.20 -7.25 1.34
N GLY A 752 31.82 -6.96 2.59
CA GLY A 752 32.02 -5.66 3.23
C GLY A 752 33.50 -5.37 3.56
N PHE A 753 33.75 -4.12 3.98
CA PHE A 753 35.10 -3.61 4.25
C PHE A 753 35.85 -4.48 5.29
N GLY A 754 37.11 -4.80 5.02
CA GLY A 754 37.95 -5.67 5.88
C GLY A 754 37.80 -7.17 5.59
N ALA A 755 36.61 -7.74 5.80
CA ALA A 755 36.37 -9.18 5.64
C ALA A 755 36.55 -9.68 4.20
N ALA A 756 36.36 -8.80 3.20
CA ALA A 756 36.49 -9.12 1.79
C ALA A 756 37.94 -9.31 1.31
N HIS A 757 38.94 -9.02 2.15
CA HIS A 757 40.33 -8.92 1.72
C HIS A 757 41.07 -10.26 1.82
N PRO A 758 41.32 -11.00 0.71
CA PRO A 758 41.82 -12.37 0.77
C PRO A 758 43.25 -12.50 1.34
N ILE A 759 44.01 -11.39 1.37
CA ILE A 759 45.36 -11.33 1.97
C ILE A 759 45.30 -11.15 3.50
N TYR A 760 44.17 -10.68 4.04
CA TYR A 760 43.93 -10.54 5.48
C TYR A 760 42.74 -11.42 5.91
N PRO A 761 42.85 -12.76 5.78
CA PRO A 761 41.76 -13.67 6.06
C PRO A 761 41.31 -13.54 7.51
N SER A 762 40.00 -13.36 7.70
CA SER A 762 39.35 -13.27 9.00
C SER A 762 38.02 -14.03 8.96
N LEU A 763 37.57 -14.50 10.12
CA LEU A 763 36.22 -15.06 10.26
C LEU A 763 35.25 -13.93 10.60
N PRO A 764 34.00 -13.97 10.10
CA PRO A 764 32.98 -13.00 10.49
C PRO A 764 32.67 -13.14 11.99
N PRO A 765 32.43 -12.02 12.70
CA PRO A 765 32.32 -12.02 14.18
C PRO A 765 31.06 -12.71 14.71
N ARG A 766 30.00 -12.81 13.91
CA ARG A 766 28.72 -13.44 14.29
C ARG A 766 28.60 -14.86 13.73
N GLY A 767 28.95 -15.05 12.47
CA GLY A 767 29.04 -16.37 11.84
C GLY A 767 27.74 -16.83 11.20
N HIS A 768 27.86 -17.86 10.35
CA HIS A 768 26.78 -18.37 9.49
C HIS A 768 26.05 -19.60 10.06
N ARG A 769 26.27 -19.92 11.35
CA ARG A 769 25.74 -21.12 12.02
C ARG A 769 25.12 -20.77 13.38
N ALA A 770 24.07 -21.49 13.74
CA ALA A 770 23.44 -21.44 15.06
C ALA A 770 23.34 -22.86 15.63
N GLY A 771 23.66 -23.04 16.91
CA GLY A 771 23.63 -24.34 17.59
C GLY A 771 22.65 -24.35 18.77
N PHE A 772 21.82 -25.37 18.82
CA PHE A 772 20.86 -25.63 19.90
C PHE A 772 21.15 -27.00 20.51
N VAL A 773 21.11 -27.09 21.84
CA VAL A 773 21.61 -28.27 22.57
C VAL A 773 20.67 -28.65 23.70
N TRP A 774 20.23 -29.90 23.72
CA TRP A 774 19.42 -30.50 24.77
C TRP A 774 20.06 -31.80 25.25
N CYS A 775 19.72 -32.22 26.46
CA CYS A 775 20.00 -33.57 26.94
C CYS A 775 18.68 -34.29 27.22
N VAL A 776 18.45 -35.45 26.61
CA VAL A 776 17.21 -36.24 26.74
C VAL A 776 17.52 -37.63 27.26
N GLU A 777 16.59 -38.25 28.00
CA GLU A 777 16.76 -39.60 28.54
C GLU A 777 15.47 -40.41 28.35
N GLY A 778 15.62 -41.72 28.16
CA GLY A 778 14.54 -42.64 27.81
C GLY A 778 14.60 -43.09 26.34
N HIS A 779 13.45 -43.54 25.83
CA HIS A 779 13.31 -44.08 24.48
C HIS A 779 12.03 -43.54 23.84
N GLY A 780 12.09 -43.14 22.57
CA GLY A 780 10.94 -42.56 21.87
C GLY A 780 11.35 -41.61 20.74
N THR A 781 10.36 -40.95 20.15
CA THR A 781 10.56 -39.99 19.04
C THR A 781 10.76 -38.58 19.58
N ILE A 782 11.70 -37.83 19.01
CA ILE A 782 11.83 -36.38 19.19
C ILE A 782 11.49 -35.64 17.89
N THR A 783 10.93 -34.45 18.02
CA THR A 783 10.71 -33.53 16.90
C THR A 783 11.38 -32.19 17.19
N ALA A 784 12.44 -31.86 16.47
CA ALA A 784 13.13 -30.58 16.56
C ALA A 784 12.55 -29.61 15.51
N ARG A 785 11.63 -28.73 15.94
CA ARG A 785 11.10 -27.63 15.11
C ARG A 785 12.06 -26.46 15.13
N TRP A 786 12.22 -25.76 14.01
CA TRP A 786 13.17 -24.65 13.90
C TRP A 786 12.67 -23.49 13.04
N ARG A 787 13.16 -22.29 13.35
CA ARG A 787 13.01 -21.07 12.57
C ARG A 787 14.40 -20.51 12.29
N GLY A 788 14.72 -20.27 11.03
CA GLY A 788 15.98 -19.72 10.54
C GLY A 788 15.87 -18.25 10.16
N GLY A 789 15.06 -17.48 10.89
CA GLY A 789 14.65 -16.13 10.53
C GLY A 789 13.93 -16.09 9.17
N ARG A 790 14.27 -15.13 8.30
CA ARG A 790 13.78 -15.09 6.91
C ARG A 790 14.32 -16.26 6.06
N GLY A 791 15.28 -17.01 6.57
CA GLY A 791 15.80 -18.27 6.00
C GLY A 791 14.81 -19.43 5.97
N GLY A 792 13.60 -19.26 6.53
CA GLY A 792 12.53 -20.24 6.53
C GLY A 792 12.33 -20.93 7.87
N ARG A 793 11.43 -21.92 7.90
CA ARG A 793 11.14 -22.77 9.08
C ARG A 793 10.93 -24.23 8.67
N GLY A 794 11.17 -25.15 9.60
CA GLY A 794 11.00 -26.58 9.36
C GLY A 794 10.98 -27.43 10.62
N ALA A 795 11.03 -28.74 10.45
CA ALA A 795 11.14 -29.71 11.54
C ALA A 795 12.01 -30.90 11.12
N ILE A 796 12.68 -31.55 12.09
CA ILE A 796 13.37 -32.83 11.92
C ILE A 796 12.86 -33.78 12.99
N GLU A 797 12.41 -34.97 12.58
CA GLU A 797 12.04 -36.06 13.49
C GLU A 797 13.17 -37.08 13.59
N ALA A 798 13.42 -37.62 14.78
CA ALA A 798 14.41 -38.67 15.01
C ALA A 798 14.00 -39.60 16.15
N GLN A 799 14.48 -40.85 16.11
CA GLN A 799 14.28 -41.82 17.19
C GLN A 799 15.46 -41.78 18.17
N ILE A 800 15.13 -41.80 19.45
CA ILE A 800 16.04 -42.02 20.57
C ILE A 800 15.86 -43.50 20.95
N SER A 801 16.79 -44.35 20.46
CA SER A 801 16.69 -45.82 20.41
C SER A 801 17.44 -46.53 21.51
#